data_AF-A0A2P7YXQ9-F1
#
_entry.id   AF-A0A2P7YXQ9-F1
#
_cell.length_a   1.000
_cell.length_b   1.000
_cell.length_c   1.000
_cell.angle_alpha   90.00
_cell.angle_beta   90.00
_cell.angle_gamma   90.00
#
_symmetry.space_group_name_H-M   'P 1'
#
loop_
_entity.id
_entity.type
_entity.pdbx_description
1 polymer ?
#
loop_
_entity_poly.entity_id
_entity_poly.type
_entity_poly.pdbx_seq_one_letter_code
_entity_poly.pdbx_strand_id
1 'polypeptide(L)'
;MEQIAAQINELLEFPIDFEGQKKVDRIVFFFVPAAAILSVLAGFITQNLLLLLVTFGLTVFVTLVLVLPPWAQYRQNPVHSDLFLGFDLSTQQLKVIVTDAALNAQKTYAVGFDDHFKEKYGIEKGVLTDDTAGEILSPVKMWLEAVDTVFTIMKKDNFPFENVKGMSGSGMQHGSVYWSEDATKLLENLGNASSLVEGLEGALTMETSPNWQDHSTGQEIKDFEKVAHGPDHLAERTGSRAHYRFTGLQIRKLAVRKAPDAYKKTSRISLVSSFLASVLLGKIASIEHADACGMNIFNIKENKYDEELTAVAAGVHPELDSVSKDESAKGVEELEKKLGPIDDITYEALGTISPYFTNKYGFSKDARVYSFTGDNLATIISLPVEQNDVLVSLGTSTTVLLVTELFNPSSQYHLFKHPTMKNAYMGMICYCNGALARENVRNDVNKKYDLEKESWDKFDEILDASEDFDNKLGIYFPLGEIVPNASAQFKRSELLSNGEVKDVKEFDCEEDVTSIVESQTISCRLRAGPMLSGSATSTDTPETEDETLKKLYHKLHSDFGDIYTDGKKQTFESLTAKPHKLFFVGGASRNTSIVRKMASIMGSTAGNFQVEIPNACALGGAYKASWSNACEHQNEWLDYNEYIKKHYDFKEVNILDIKSKWENYFPAMGLLAKMELNLKHD
;
A
#
# COMPACT_ATOMS: atom_id res chain seq x y z
N MET A 1 -7.02 -31.73 -7.19
CA MET A 1 -6.00 -32.53 -6.47
C MET A 1 -5.57 -31.83 -5.19
N GLU A 2 -5.26 -30.53 -5.24
CA GLU A 2 -4.92 -29.72 -4.04
C GLU A 2 -6.01 -29.65 -2.98
N GLN A 3 -7.29 -29.46 -3.34
CA GLN A 3 -8.39 -29.49 -2.36
C GLN A 3 -8.53 -30.83 -1.63
N ILE A 4 -8.27 -31.94 -2.32
CA ILE A 4 -8.32 -33.29 -1.74
C ILE A 4 -7.09 -33.51 -0.87
N ALA A 5 -5.92 -33.05 -1.29
CA ALA A 5 -4.69 -33.10 -0.51
C ALA A 5 -4.79 -32.24 0.78
N ALA A 6 -5.41 -31.05 0.70
CA ALA A 6 -5.67 -30.18 1.84
C ALA A 6 -6.70 -30.81 2.81
N GLN A 7 -7.79 -31.39 2.29
CA GLN A 7 -8.75 -32.14 3.12
C GLN A 7 -8.13 -33.37 3.79
N ILE A 8 -7.22 -34.07 3.09
CA ILE A 8 -6.47 -35.20 3.65
C ILE A 8 -5.47 -34.71 4.71
N ASN A 9 -4.79 -33.59 4.49
CA ASN A 9 -3.90 -32.98 5.48
C ASN A 9 -4.67 -32.49 6.71
N GLU A 10 -5.82 -31.83 6.57
CA GLU A 10 -6.69 -31.46 7.70
C GLU A 10 -7.22 -32.69 8.46
N LEU A 11 -7.44 -33.82 7.78
CA LEU A 11 -7.84 -35.09 8.40
C LEU A 11 -6.67 -35.80 9.10
N LEU A 12 -5.42 -35.50 8.75
CA LEU A 12 -4.21 -36.12 9.29
C LEU A 12 -3.48 -35.25 10.32
N GLU A 13 -3.66 -33.93 10.25
CA GLU A 13 -3.22 -32.99 11.28
C GLU A 13 -4.24 -33.05 12.43
N PHE A 14 -3.80 -33.56 13.58
CA PHE A 14 -4.60 -33.62 14.79
C PHE A 14 -4.20 -32.47 15.72
N PRO A 15 -4.69 -31.23 15.50
CA PRO A 15 -4.25 -30.08 16.27
C PRO A 15 -4.67 -30.22 17.75
N ILE A 16 -3.68 -30.06 18.63
CA ILE A 16 -3.81 -30.05 20.09
C ILE A 16 -3.11 -28.81 20.65
N ASP A 17 -3.58 -28.29 21.79
CA ASP A 17 -2.96 -27.15 22.46
C ASP A 17 -1.64 -27.53 23.17
N PHE A 18 -0.81 -26.54 23.54
CA PHE A 18 0.51 -26.78 24.16
C PHE A 18 0.44 -27.61 25.45
N GLU A 19 -0.60 -27.44 26.26
CA GLU A 19 -0.81 -28.25 27.47
C GLU A 19 -1.30 -29.66 27.11
N GLY A 20 -2.08 -29.81 26.04
CA GLY A 20 -2.43 -31.06 25.38
C GLY A 20 -1.19 -31.82 24.91
N GLN A 21 -0.24 -31.12 24.27
CA GLN A 21 1.03 -31.68 23.81
C GLN A 21 1.86 -32.18 25.00
N LYS A 22 2.02 -31.40 26.07
CA LYS A 22 2.70 -31.86 27.29
C LYS A 22 2.03 -33.09 27.93
N LYS A 23 0.70 -33.15 27.94
CA LYS A 23 -0.05 -34.32 28.44
C LYS A 23 0.21 -35.54 27.58
N VAL A 24 0.19 -35.39 26.25
CA VAL A 24 0.52 -36.43 25.28
C VAL A 24 1.93 -36.95 25.50
N ASP A 25 2.92 -36.06 25.60
CA ASP A 25 4.32 -36.45 25.82
C ASP A 25 4.48 -37.23 27.12
N ARG A 26 3.78 -36.81 28.19
CA ARG A 26 3.78 -37.52 29.46
C ARG A 26 3.17 -38.92 29.34
N ILE A 27 2.06 -39.06 28.62
CA ILE A 27 1.42 -40.37 28.37
C ILE A 27 2.39 -41.27 27.60
N VAL A 28 2.98 -40.81 26.50
CA VAL A 28 3.92 -41.59 25.70
C VAL A 28 5.14 -42.01 26.53
N PHE A 29 5.72 -41.06 27.27
CA PHE A 29 6.93 -41.27 28.08
C PHE A 29 6.74 -42.33 29.18
N PHE A 30 5.56 -42.42 29.81
CA PHE A 30 5.30 -43.42 30.85
C PHE A 30 4.73 -44.73 30.30
N PHE A 31 3.81 -44.67 29.34
CA PHE A 31 3.02 -45.84 28.94
C PHE A 31 3.79 -46.77 28.02
N VAL A 32 4.58 -46.25 27.07
CA VAL A 32 5.34 -47.07 26.12
C VAL A 32 6.44 -47.90 26.80
N PRO A 33 7.28 -47.35 27.69
CA PRO A 33 8.28 -48.15 28.40
C PRO A 33 7.65 -49.18 29.36
N ALA A 34 6.58 -48.81 30.07
CA ALA A 34 5.88 -49.74 30.95
C ALA A 34 5.26 -50.91 30.16
N ALA A 35 4.66 -50.62 29.01
CA ALA A 35 4.10 -51.60 28.10
C ALA A 35 5.17 -52.56 27.52
N ALA A 36 6.36 -52.03 27.19
CA ALA A 36 7.48 -52.83 26.74
C ALA A 36 7.93 -53.83 27.82
N ILE A 37 8.09 -53.36 29.07
CA ILE A 37 8.46 -54.21 30.21
C ILE A 37 7.40 -55.30 30.45
N LEU A 38 6.13 -54.93 30.48
CA LEU A 38 5.02 -55.89 30.67
C LEU A 38 4.97 -56.94 29.55
N SER A 39 5.19 -56.54 28.31
CA SER A 39 5.18 -57.45 27.16
C SER A 39 6.35 -58.43 27.20
N VAL A 40 7.54 -57.96 27.59
CA VAL A 40 8.72 -58.81 27.79
C VAL A 40 8.48 -59.80 28.93
N LEU A 41 7.92 -59.35 30.05
CA LEU A 41 7.60 -60.23 31.18
C LEU A 41 6.55 -61.28 30.81
N ALA A 42 5.48 -60.89 30.11
CA ALA A 42 4.45 -61.80 29.63
C ALA A 42 5.02 -62.86 28.67
N GLY A 43 5.85 -62.43 27.71
CA GLY A 43 6.54 -63.33 26.79
C GLY A 43 7.51 -64.27 27.48
N PHE A 44 8.24 -63.77 28.48
CA PHE A 44 9.20 -64.55 29.25
C PHE A 44 8.52 -65.61 30.13
N ILE A 45 7.46 -65.24 30.87
CA ILE A 45 6.73 -66.19 31.73
C ILE A 45 6.09 -67.31 30.91
N THR A 46 5.56 -66.96 29.74
CA THR A 46 4.86 -67.92 28.87
C THR A 46 5.78 -68.64 27.88
N GLN A 47 7.06 -68.26 27.82
CA GLN A 47 8.05 -68.75 26.85
C GLN A 47 7.51 -68.67 25.40
N ASN A 48 6.74 -67.62 25.09
CA ASN A 48 6.04 -67.47 23.82
C ASN A 48 6.34 -66.10 23.18
N LEU A 49 7.12 -66.13 22.09
CA LEU A 49 7.49 -64.94 21.34
C LEU A 49 6.28 -64.28 20.65
N LEU A 50 5.32 -65.06 20.18
CA LEU A 50 4.11 -64.52 19.55
C LEU A 50 3.30 -63.72 20.57
N LEU A 51 3.20 -64.21 21.81
CA LEU A 51 2.48 -63.50 22.86
C LEU A 51 3.14 -62.16 23.20
N LEU A 52 4.48 -62.11 23.28
CA LEU A 52 5.23 -60.85 23.46
C LEU A 52 4.90 -59.83 22.37
N LEU A 53 4.98 -60.26 21.11
CA LEU A 53 4.76 -59.37 19.95
C LEU A 53 3.32 -58.87 19.91
N VAL A 54 2.34 -59.74 20.21
CA VAL A 54 0.92 -59.37 20.25
C VAL A 54 0.64 -58.43 21.40
N THR A 55 1.15 -58.69 22.61
CA THR A 55 0.95 -57.80 23.76
C THR A 55 1.59 -56.44 23.51
N PHE A 56 2.79 -56.41 22.94
CA PHE A 56 3.47 -55.15 22.61
C PHE A 56 2.70 -54.38 21.53
N GLY A 57 2.31 -55.05 20.44
CA GLY A 57 1.52 -54.44 19.36
C GLY A 57 0.18 -53.87 19.85
N LEU A 58 -0.54 -54.60 20.70
CA LEU A 58 -1.78 -54.12 21.32
C LEU A 58 -1.55 -52.88 22.19
N THR A 59 -0.49 -52.86 22.99
CA THR A 59 -0.19 -51.71 23.85
C THR A 59 0.19 -50.47 23.05
N VAL A 60 0.99 -50.62 21.99
CA VAL A 60 1.31 -49.52 21.06
C VAL A 60 0.03 -49.00 20.40
N PHE A 61 -0.85 -49.89 19.94
CA PHE A 61 -2.13 -49.50 19.37
C PHE A 61 -3.00 -48.71 20.35
N VAL A 62 -3.09 -49.14 21.61
CA VAL A 62 -3.82 -48.41 22.67
C VAL A 62 -3.21 -47.02 22.90
N THR A 63 -1.88 -46.91 22.95
CA THR A 63 -1.21 -45.61 23.08
C THR A 63 -1.53 -44.69 21.89
N LEU A 64 -1.51 -45.22 20.66
CA LEU A 64 -1.87 -44.46 19.47
C LEU A 64 -3.32 -43.95 19.53
N VAL A 65 -4.27 -44.77 19.97
CA VAL A 65 -5.69 -44.35 20.14
C VAL A 65 -5.85 -43.29 21.23
N LEU A 66 -5.03 -43.33 22.28
CA LEU A 66 -5.08 -42.32 23.34
C LEU A 66 -4.45 -40.99 22.93
N VAL A 67 -3.39 -41.02 22.13
CA VAL A 67 -2.52 -39.87 21.86
C VAL A 67 -2.81 -39.19 20.53
N LEU A 68 -3.09 -39.95 19.46
CA LEU A 68 -3.23 -39.38 18.12
C LEU A 68 -4.53 -38.59 17.93
N PRO A 69 -5.72 -39.05 18.34
CA PRO A 69 -6.93 -38.29 18.12
C PRO A 69 -6.92 -36.98 18.92
N PRO A 70 -7.47 -35.88 18.36
CA PRO A 70 -7.50 -34.57 19.00
C PRO A 70 -8.65 -34.52 19.99
N TRP A 71 -8.52 -35.29 21.08
CA TRP A 71 -9.54 -35.38 22.12
C TRP A 71 -9.82 -34.00 22.71
N ALA A 72 -11.08 -33.74 23.10
CA ALA A 72 -11.48 -32.45 23.64
C ALA A 72 -10.61 -31.97 24.82
N GLN A 73 -10.08 -32.92 25.62
CA GLN A 73 -9.16 -32.65 26.73
C GLN A 73 -7.79 -32.07 26.34
N TYR A 74 -7.38 -32.23 25.08
CA TYR A 74 -6.14 -31.69 24.51
C TYR A 74 -6.35 -30.34 23.80
N ARG A 75 -7.56 -29.78 23.87
CA ARG A 75 -7.92 -28.46 23.31
C ARG A 75 -8.56 -27.53 24.35
N GLN A 76 -8.31 -27.79 25.64
CA GLN A 76 -8.94 -27.07 26.76
C GLN A 76 -8.23 -25.76 27.10
N ASN A 77 -6.96 -25.59 26.71
CA ASN A 77 -6.16 -24.40 27.01
C ASN A 77 -5.53 -23.86 25.72
N PRO A 78 -6.35 -23.38 24.75
CA PRO A 78 -5.79 -22.67 23.61
C PRO A 78 -4.99 -21.48 24.15
N VAL A 79 -3.76 -21.31 23.69
CA VAL A 79 -2.99 -20.09 23.96
C VAL A 79 -3.77 -18.95 23.32
N HIS A 80 -4.39 -18.08 24.13
CA HIS A 80 -5.01 -16.88 23.62
C HIS A 80 -3.90 -15.93 23.18
N SER A 81 -3.54 -15.97 21.90
CA SER A 81 -2.65 -14.98 21.31
C SER A 81 -3.36 -13.63 21.27
N ASP A 82 -2.69 -12.58 21.72
CA ASP A 82 -3.15 -11.21 21.49
C ASP A 82 -3.33 -10.98 20.00
N LEU A 83 -4.51 -10.47 19.61
CA LEU A 83 -4.88 -10.27 18.21
C LEU A 83 -4.88 -8.78 17.86
N PHE A 84 -4.46 -8.49 16.63
CA PHE A 84 -4.46 -7.16 16.05
C PHE A 84 -5.26 -7.16 14.75
N LEU A 85 -6.07 -6.13 14.55
CA LEU A 85 -6.88 -5.96 13.34
C LEU A 85 -6.30 -4.87 12.46
N GLY A 86 -6.14 -5.20 11.18
CA GLY A 86 -5.76 -4.29 10.13
C GLY A 86 -6.90 -4.09 9.15
N PHE A 87 -7.39 -2.87 9.02
CA PHE A 87 -8.48 -2.53 8.10
C PHE A 87 -7.93 -2.00 6.78
N ASP A 88 -8.66 -2.25 5.70
CA ASP A 88 -8.45 -1.61 4.40
C ASP A 88 -9.81 -1.28 3.78
N LEU A 89 -10.20 -0.01 3.90
CA LEU A 89 -11.39 0.54 3.26
C LEU A 89 -11.04 1.05 1.86
N SER A 90 -10.98 0.12 0.91
CA SER A 90 -10.62 0.34 -0.49
C SER A 90 -11.84 0.75 -1.35
N THR A 91 -11.62 1.07 -2.63
CA THR A 91 -12.71 1.45 -3.56
C THR A 91 -13.80 0.38 -3.70
N GLN A 92 -13.44 -0.90 -3.73
CA GLN A 92 -14.37 -1.99 -4.11
C GLN A 92 -14.79 -2.88 -2.94
N GLN A 93 -14.09 -2.80 -1.80
CA GLN A 93 -14.34 -3.66 -0.66
C GLN A 93 -13.81 -3.06 0.64
N LEU A 94 -14.39 -3.49 1.75
CA LEU A 94 -13.78 -3.38 3.07
C LEU A 94 -13.12 -4.70 3.42
N LYS A 95 -11.86 -4.67 3.84
CA LYS A 95 -11.11 -5.84 4.29
C LYS A 95 -10.62 -5.67 5.72
N VAL A 96 -10.59 -6.76 6.47
CA VAL A 96 -10.04 -6.85 7.83
C VAL A 96 -9.13 -8.06 7.90
N ILE A 97 -7.83 -7.84 8.10
CA ILE A 97 -6.87 -8.89 8.37
C ILE A 97 -6.62 -9.00 9.88
N VAL A 98 -6.48 -10.23 10.35
CA VAL A 98 -6.16 -10.54 11.75
C VAL A 98 -4.73 -11.03 11.80
N THR A 99 -3.91 -10.42 12.65
CA THR A 99 -2.56 -10.91 12.97
C THR A 99 -2.44 -11.22 14.46
N ASP A 100 -1.49 -12.07 14.81
CA ASP A 100 -1.06 -12.24 16.20
C ASP A 100 0.05 -11.22 16.56
N ALA A 101 0.51 -11.24 17.82
CA ALA A 101 1.62 -10.42 18.31
C ALA A 101 2.99 -10.77 17.68
N ALA A 102 3.08 -11.90 16.97
CA ALA A 102 4.25 -12.29 16.19
C ALA A 102 4.10 -11.91 14.70
N LEU A 103 3.11 -11.07 14.37
CA LEU A 103 2.82 -10.58 13.01
C LEU A 103 2.39 -11.67 12.01
N ASN A 104 2.06 -12.88 12.47
CA ASN A 104 1.57 -13.93 11.59
C ASN A 104 0.11 -13.62 11.23
N ALA A 105 -0.18 -13.55 9.92
CA ALA A 105 -1.54 -13.43 9.43
C ALA A 105 -2.34 -14.70 9.75
N GLN A 106 -3.41 -14.55 10.53
CA GLN A 106 -4.26 -15.65 10.99
C GLN A 106 -5.42 -15.87 10.02
N LYS A 107 -6.14 -14.79 9.70
CA LYS A 107 -7.33 -14.85 8.86
C LYS A 107 -7.65 -13.49 8.27
N THR A 108 -8.25 -13.49 7.09
CA THR A 108 -8.74 -12.28 6.40
C THR A 108 -10.23 -12.40 6.18
N TYR A 109 -10.95 -11.32 6.48
CA TYR A 109 -12.36 -11.15 6.19
C TYR A 109 -12.53 -9.99 5.20
N ALA A 110 -13.48 -10.10 4.29
CA ALA A 110 -13.74 -9.07 3.30
C ALA A 110 -15.23 -8.96 3.00
N VAL A 111 -15.65 -7.77 2.61
CA VAL A 111 -17.00 -7.46 2.12
C VAL A 111 -16.83 -6.73 0.80
N GLY A 112 -17.10 -7.43 -0.31
CA GLY A 112 -17.18 -6.83 -1.64
C GLY A 112 -18.41 -5.95 -1.74
N PHE A 113 -18.23 -4.69 -2.12
CA PHE A 113 -19.35 -3.73 -2.10
C PHE A 113 -20.43 -4.07 -3.11
N ASP A 114 -20.04 -4.46 -4.33
CA ASP A 114 -21.02 -4.85 -5.35
C ASP A 114 -21.78 -6.12 -4.93
N ASP A 115 -21.09 -7.10 -4.35
CA ASP A 115 -21.68 -8.38 -3.95
C ASP A 115 -22.79 -8.20 -2.91
N HIS A 116 -22.62 -7.22 -2.01
CA HIS A 116 -23.52 -6.99 -0.89
C HIS A 116 -24.52 -5.85 -1.10
N PHE A 117 -24.14 -4.81 -1.85
CA PHE A 117 -24.84 -3.53 -1.82
C PHE A 117 -25.11 -2.90 -3.19
N LYS A 118 -24.78 -3.58 -4.30
CA LYS A 118 -24.99 -3.07 -5.67
C LYS A 118 -26.41 -2.56 -5.91
N GLU A 119 -27.42 -3.41 -5.69
CA GLU A 119 -28.82 -3.06 -5.94
C GLU A 119 -29.32 -1.94 -5.03
N LYS A 120 -28.77 -1.85 -3.81
CA LYS A 120 -29.22 -0.88 -2.80
C LYS A 120 -28.70 0.54 -3.08
N TYR A 121 -27.45 0.66 -3.49
CA TYR A 121 -26.84 1.97 -3.74
C TYR A 121 -26.68 2.31 -5.22
N GLY A 122 -26.92 1.38 -6.14
CA GLY A 122 -26.76 1.60 -7.58
C GLY A 122 -25.29 1.73 -8.01
N ILE A 123 -24.39 1.06 -7.30
CA ILE A 123 -22.93 1.13 -7.55
C ILE A 123 -22.48 0.14 -8.63
N GLU A 124 -21.37 0.46 -9.27
CA GLU A 124 -20.59 -0.47 -10.07
C GLU A 124 -19.13 -0.34 -9.69
N LYS A 125 -18.47 -1.47 -9.39
CA LYS A 125 -17.11 -1.52 -8.86
C LYS A 125 -16.96 -0.61 -7.62
N GLY A 126 -17.96 -0.61 -6.75
CA GLY A 126 -17.95 0.14 -5.49
C GLY A 126 -18.17 1.65 -5.59
N VAL A 127 -18.45 2.18 -6.78
CA VAL A 127 -18.61 3.63 -7.00
C VAL A 127 -19.87 3.98 -7.79
N LEU A 128 -20.26 5.25 -7.68
CA LEU A 128 -21.22 5.95 -8.52
C LEU A 128 -20.43 6.83 -9.49
N THR A 129 -20.76 6.75 -10.78
CA THR A 129 -20.05 7.49 -11.84
C THR A 129 -21.00 8.45 -12.55
N ASP A 130 -20.56 9.69 -12.72
CA ASP A 130 -21.13 10.67 -13.64
C ASP A 130 -20.08 11.04 -14.68
N ASP A 131 -20.10 10.34 -15.82
CA ASP A 131 -19.15 10.53 -16.92
C ASP A 131 -19.22 11.94 -17.54
N THR A 132 -20.36 12.63 -17.42
CA THR A 132 -20.53 13.98 -17.99
C THR A 132 -19.80 15.01 -17.14
N ALA A 133 -19.85 14.85 -15.81
CA ALA A 133 -19.16 15.71 -14.86
C ALA A 133 -17.73 15.25 -14.54
N GLY A 134 -17.36 14.03 -14.93
CA GLY A 134 -16.11 13.37 -14.50
C GLY A 134 -16.09 13.04 -13.02
N GLU A 135 -17.27 12.94 -12.38
CA GLU A 135 -17.40 12.68 -10.94
C GLU A 135 -17.43 11.20 -10.65
N ILE A 136 -16.66 10.79 -9.64
CA ILE A 136 -16.67 9.41 -9.13
C ILE A 136 -16.81 9.48 -7.61
N LEU A 137 -17.89 8.92 -7.10
CA LEU A 137 -18.33 9.08 -5.72
C LEU A 137 -18.60 7.72 -5.07
N SER A 138 -18.35 7.60 -3.77
CA SER A 138 -18.68 6.41 -2.98
C SER A 138 -19.75 6.74 -1.94
N PRO A 139 -20.85 5.97 -1.83
CA PRO A 139 -21.84 6.16 -0.77
C PRO A 139 -21.24 5.90 0.61
N VAL A 140 -21.32 6.86 1.53
CA VAL A 140 -20.72 6.73 2.88
C VAL A 140 -21.49 5.70 3.73
N LYS A 141 -22.81 5.62 3.58
CA LYS A 141 -23.65 4.62 4.25
C LYS A 141 -23.29 3.18 3.87
N MET A 142 -22.81 2.95 2.64
CA MET A 142 -22.32 1.65 2.21
C MET A 142 -21.12 1.19 3.05
N TRP A 143 -20.20 2.12 3.36
CA TRP A 143 -19.05 1.82 4.21
C TRP A 143 -19.47 1.46 5.64
N LEU A 144 -20.45 2.18 6.20
CA LEU A 144 -21.02 1.86 7.51
C LEU A 144 -21.64 0.45 7.53
N GLU A 145 -22.41 0.08 6.50
CA GLU A 145 -22.99 -1.27 6.40
C GLU A 145 -21.93 -2.35 6.17
N ALA A 146 -20.86 -2.03 5.43
CA ALA A 146 -19.74 -2.94 5.25
C ALA A 146 -19.04 -3.26 6.58
N VAL A 147 -18.85 -2.27 7.45
CA VAL A 147 -18.29 -2.47 8.81
C VAL A 147 -19.18 -3.39 9.65
N ASP A 148 -20.50 -3.17 9.65
CA ASP A 148 -21.42 -4.06 10.35
C ASP A 148 -21.43 -5.47 9.76
N THR A 149 -21.34 -5.58 8.43
CA THR A 149 -21.35 -6.86 7.71
C THR A 149 -20.10 -7.66 8.01
N VAL A 150 -18.90 -7.06 7.95
CA VAL A 150 -17.64 -7.78 8.18
C VAL A 150 -17.57 -8.32 9.61
N PHE A 151 -17.97 -7.53 10.62
CA PHE A 151 -18.01 -8.01 12.00
C PHE A 151 -19.12 -9.04 12.25
N THR A 152 -20.23 -8.96 11.53
CA THR A 152 -21.26 -10.01 11.56
C THR A 152 -20.73 -11.32 10.98
N ILE A 153 -19.95 -11.27 9.90
CA ILE A 153 -19.28 -12.45 9.33
C ILE A 153 -18.28 -13.03 10.32
N MET A 154 -17.40 -12.20 10.90
CA MET A 154 -16.45 -12.62 11.93
C MET A 154 -17.14 -13.26 13.13
N LYS A 155 -18.25 -12.68 13.61
CA LYS A 155 -19.05 -13.26 14.71
C LYS A 155 -19.65 -14.62 14.37
N LYS A 156 -20.18 -14.79 13.15
CA LYS A 156 -20.70 -16.08 12.67
C LYS A 156 -19.61 -17.14 12.57
N ASP A 157 -18.38 -16.72 12.31
CA ASP A 157 -17.20 -17.57 12.29
C ASP A 157 -16.65 -17.89 13.71
N ASN A 158 -17.32 -17.44 14.77
CA ASN A 158 -16.88 -17.55 16.16
C ASN A 158 -15.51 -16.90 16.42
N PHE A 159 -15.23 -15.78 15.74
CA PHE A 159 -14.02 -15.01 15.98
C PHE A 159 -13.94 -14.49 17.43
N PRO A 160 -12.80 -14.64 18.14
CA PRO A 160 -12.67 -14.27 19.55
C PRO A 160 -12.35 -12.79 19.71
N PHE A 161 -13.37 -11.93 19.57
CA PHE A 161 -13.24 -10.47 19.66
C PHE A 161 -12.63 -9.97 20.99
N GLU A 162 -12.80 -10.70 22.07
CA GLU A 162 -12.25 -10.41 23.39
C GLU A 162 -10.70 -10.40 23.44
N ASN A 163 -10.05 -11.08 22.48
CA ASN A 163 -8.60 -11.17 22.39
C ASN A 163 -7.97 -10.02 21.57
N VAL A 164 -8.79 -9.17 20.95
CA VAL A 164 -8.28 -8.03 20.17
C VAL A 164 -7.72 -6.96 21.11
N LYS A 165 -6.42 -6.68 21.00
CA LYS A 165 -5.73 -5.65 21.79
C LYS A 165 -5.68 -4.30 21.09
N GLY A 166 -5.55 -4.31 19.77
CA GLY A 166 -5.36 -3.10 18.99
C GLY A 166 -5.89 -3.20 17.58
N MET A 167 -6.26 -2.06 17.01
CA MET A 167 -6.60 -1.94 15.59
C MET A 167 -6.13 -0.63 14.98
N SER A 168 -5.77 -0.71 13.71
CA SER A 168 -5.44 0.41 12.83
C SER A 168 -5.78 -0.03 11.39
N GLY A 169 -5.51 0.80 10.39
CA GLY A 169 -5.83 0.47 9.02
C GLY A 169 -5.58 1.59 8.03
N SER A 170 -5.99 1.30 6.80
CA SER A 170 -6.03 2.24 5.70
C SER A 170 -7.45 2.64 5.31
N GLY A 171 -7.59 3.88 4.89
CA GLY A 171 -8.66 4.29 3.98
C GLY A 171 -8.07 4.61 2.61
N MET A 172 -8.87 4.42 1.55
CA MET A 172 -8.50 4.92 0.23
C MET A 172 -8.13 6.42 0.33
N GLN A 173 -6.97 6.78 -0.21
CA GLN A 173 -6.48 8.15 -0.04
C GLN A 173 -7.36 9.19 -0.72
N HIS A 174 -7.25 10.41 -0.21
CA HIS A 174 -7.85 11.65 -0.72
C HIS A 174 -9.37 11.80 -0.53
N GLY A 175 -10.12 10.71 -0.42
CA GLY A 175 -11.57 10.75 -0.19
C GLY A 175 -11.92 11.48 1.11
N SER A 176 -13.06 12.17 1.13
CA SER A 176 -13.51 13.00 2.25
C SER A 176 -14.96 12.75 2.65
N VAL A 177 -15.19 12.73 3.97
CA VAL A 177 -16.53 12.60 4.57
C VAL A 177 -16.90 13.90 5.26
N TYR A 178 -18.14 14.35 5.03
CA TYR A 178 -18.65 15.65 5.50
C TYR A 178 -19.72 15.41 6.56
N TRP A 179 -19.38 15.70 7.81
CA TRP A 179 -20.21 15.46 8.98
C TRP A 179 -21.10 16.66 9.29
N SER A 180 -22.34 16.39 9.72
CA SER A 180 -23.27 17.40 10.23
C SER A 180 -22.93 17.82 11.67
N GLU A 181 -23.59 18.85 12.19
CA GLU A 181 -23.44 19.29 13.59
C GLU A 181 -23.85 18.20 14.60
N ASP A 182 -24.78 17.31 14.23
CA ASP A 182 -25.26 16.22 15.09
C ASP A 182 -24.29 15.03 15.18
N ALA A 183 -23.31 14.94 14.27
CA ALA A 183 -22.44 13.78 14.12
C ALA A 183 -21.71 13.38 15.41
N THR A 184 -21.12 14.34 16.14
CA THR A 184 -20.41 14.06 17.40
C THR A 184 -21.32 13.39 18.42
N LYS A 185 -22.53 13.93 18.61
CA LYS A 185 -23.53 13.39 19.52
C LYS A 185 -24.00 12.01 19.09
N LEU A 186 -24.20 11.79 17.79
CA LEU A 186 -24.64 10.50 17.25
C LEU A 186 -23.57 9.42 17.43
N LEU A 187 -22.30 9.75 17.16
CA LEU A 187 -21.14 8.88 17.39
C LEU A 187 -21.01 8.46 18.87
N GLU A 188 -21.13 9.41 19.81
CA GLU A 188 -21.06 9.13 21.25
C GLU A 188 -22.20 8.21 21.73
N ASN A 189 -23.36 8.29 21.08
CA ASN A 189 -24.55 7.50 21.44
C ASN A 189 -24.67 6.16 20.67
N LEU A 190 -23.68 5.80 19.84
CA LEU A 190 -23.69 4.57 19.04
C LEU A 190 -23.95 3.30 19.86
N GLY A 191 -23.54 3.27 21.13
CA GLY A 191 -23.72 2.11 22.02
C GLY A 191 -25.17 1.61 22.18
N ASN A 192 -26.16 2.44 21.83
CA ASN A 192 -27.59 2.11 21.90
C ASN A 192 -28.22 1.75 20.54
N ALA A 193 -27.47 1.86 19.45
CA ALA A 193 -27.99 1.65 18.09
C ALA A 193 -28.03 0.17 17.71
N SER A 194 -28.99 -0.22 16.85
CA SER A 194 -29.04 -1.60 16.34
C SER A 194 -28.11 -1.82 15.14
N SER A 195 -27.83 -0.75 14.38
CA SER A 195 -26.86 -0.71 13.27
C SER A 195 -26.13 0.63 13.20
N LEU A 196 -24.99 0.66 12.51
CA LEU A 196 -24.23 1.89 12.29
C LEU A 196 -25.00 2.91 11.45
N VAL A 197 -25.73 2.46 10.41
CA VAL A 197 -26.53 3.36 9.56
C VAL A 197 -27.69 3.99 10.31
N GLU A 198 -28.37 3.23 11.16
CA GLU A 198 -29.43 3.78 12.04
C GLU A 198 -28.83 4.74 13.08
N GLY A 199 -27.75 4.33 13.75
CA GLY A 199 -27.13 5.15 14.80
C GLY A 199 -26.52 6.46 14.30
N LEU A 200 -26.19 6.54 13.01
CA LEU A 200 -25.61 7.72 12.36
C LEU A 200 -26.57 8.35 11.33
N GLU A 201 -27.87 8.08 11.43
CA GLU A 201 -28.86 8.76 10.60
C GLU A 201 -28.82 10.28 10.87
N GLY A 202 -28.63 11.08 9.82
CA GLY A 202 -28.48 12.53 9.94
C GLY A 202 -27.08 13.01 10.31
N ALA A 203 -26.10 12.12 10.50
CA ALA A 203 -24.72 12.49 10.83
C ALA A 203 -23.94 13.09 9.64
N LEU A 204 -24.46 13.01 8.42
CA LEU A 204 -23.78 13.43 7.20
C LEU A 204 -24.49 14.60 6.52
N THR A 205 -23.73 15.58 6.05
CA THR A 205 -24.24 16.62 5.15
C THR A 205 -24.15 16.20 3.69
N MET A 206 -23.21 15.30 3.38
CA MET A 206 -23.04 14.67 2.08
C MET A 206 -23.12 13.16 2.26
N GLU A 207 -24.06 12.52 1.56
CA GLU A 207 -24.27 11.07 1.59
C GLU A 207 -23.19 10.29 0.81
N THR A 208 -22.40 11.01 0.02
CA THR A 208 -21.33 10.48 -0.82
C THR A 208 -19.99 11.16 -0.53
N SER A 209 -18.92 10.41 -0.66
CA SER A 209 -17.52 10.87 -0.61
C SER A 209 -16.95 10.90 -2.02
N PRO A 210 -16.14 11.90 -2.40
CA PRO A 210 -15.33 11.82 -3.61
C PRO A 210 -14.36 10.64 -3.53
N ASN A 211 -14.13 10.00 -4.68
CA ASN A 211 -13.19 8.90 -4.84
C ASN A 211 -11.86 9.38 -5.45
N TRP A 212 -10.77 8.62 -5.26
CA TRP A 212 -9.47 8.95 -5.85
C TRP A 212 -9.46 8.94 -7.38
N GLN A 213 -10.44 8.29 -8.00
CA GLN A 213 -10.64 8.25 -9.44
C GLN A 213 -11.43 9.45 -9.99
N ASP A 214 -11.87 10.40 -9.15
CA ASP A 214 -12.59 11.59 -9.59
C ASP A 214 -11.69 12.50 -10.43
N HIS A 215 -12.20 12.98 -11.58
CA HIS A 215 -11.49 13.87 -12.53
C HIS A 215 -12.25 15.20 -12.74
N SER A 216 -13.13 15.58 -11.82
CA SER A 216 -14.08 16.70 -11.99
C SER A 216 -13.55 18.07 -11.52
N THR A 217 -12.31 18.12 -11.02
CA THR A 217 -11.70 19.27 -10.33
C THR A 217 -10.63 20.00 -11.16
N GLY A 218 -10.76 20.00 -12.48
CA GLY A 218 -9.77 20.60 -13.39
C GLY A 218 -9.63 22.12 -13.24
N GLN A 219 -10.69 22.82 -12.82
CA GLN A 219 -10.60 24.25 -12.50
C GLN A 219 -9.84 24.46 -11.19
N GLU A 220 -10.12 23.62 -10.20
CA GLU A 220 -9.49 23.69 -8.88
C GLU A 220 -7.98 23.40 -8.97
N ILE A 221 -7.52 22.53 -9.88
CA ILE A 221 -6.08 22.37 -10.19
C ILE A 221 -5.46 23.72 -10.59
N LYS A 222 -6.10 24.44 -11.52
CA LYS A 222 -5.61 25.74 -12.00
C LYS A 222 -5.60 26.78 -10.88
N ASP A 223 -6.61 26.77 -10.02
CA ASP A 223 -6.73 27.70 -8.90
C ASP A 223 -5.60 27.49 -7.87
N PHE A 224 -5.36 26.24 -7.47
CA PHE A 224 -4.28 25.88 -6.53
C PHE A 224 -2.90 26.19 -7.12
N GLU A 225 -2.62 25.78 -8.37
CA GLU A 225 -1.33 26.05 -8.99
C GLU A 225 -1.12 27.56 -9.25
N LYS A 226 -2.18 28.33 -9.54
CA LYS A 226 -2.08 29.80 -9.70
C LYS A 226 -1.65 30.46 -8.39
N VAL A 227 -2.33 30.15 -7.28
CA VAL A 227 -2.04 30.74 -5.95
C VAL A 227 -0.69 30.26 -5.41
N ALA A 228 -0.32 29.02 -5.70
CA ALA A 228 0.99 28.51 -5.32
C ALA A 228 2.15 29.05 -6.18
N HIS A 229 1.88 29.71 -7.30
CA HIS A 229 2.87 30.12 -8.31
C HIS A 229 3.51 28.96 -9.08
N GLY A 230 2.71 27.95 -9.40
CA GLY A 230 3.05 26.81 -10.25
C GLY A 230 3.06 25.48 -9.49
N PRO A 231 3.11 24.35 -10.23
CA PRO A 231 3.09 23.01 -9.64
C PRO A 231 4.29 22.73 -8.72
N ASP A 232 5.44 23.33 -9.00
CA ASP A 232 6.66 23.13 -8.23
C ASP A 232 6.62 23.80 -6.86
N HIS A 233 6.22 25.06 -6.80
CA HIS A 233 6.04 25.78 -5.53
C HIS A 233 4.89 25.18 -4.71
N LEU A 234 3.86 24.61 -5.35
CA LEU A 234 2.84 23.83 -4.64
C LEU A 234 3.42 22.55 -4.02
N ALA A 235 4.29 21.85 -4.77
CA ALA A 235 4.98 20.67 -4.26
C ALA A 235 5.95 21.03 -3.13
N GLU A 236 6.69 22.13 -3.22
CA GLU A 236 7.58 22.60 -2.16
C GLU A 236 6.88 22.78 -0.80
N ARG A 237 5.61 23.18 -0.84
CA ARG A 237 4.78 23.37 0.36
C ARG A 237 4.13 22.06 0.79
N THR A 238 3.53 21.33 -0.14
CA THR A 238 2.57 20.24 0.15
C THR A 238 3.06 18.83 -0.21
N GLY A 239 4.28 18.71 -0.72
CA GLY A 239 4.87 17.46 -1.19
C GLY A 239 4.35 16.97 -2.53
N SER A 240 3.43 17.67 -3.18
CA SER A 240 2.84 17.27 -4.47
C SER A 240 2.38 18.47 -5.28
N ARG A 241 2.35 18.34 -6.61
CA ARG A 241 1.54 19.24 -7.45
C ARG A 241 0.04 19.02 -7.20
N ALA A 242 -0.80 19.83 -7.84
CA ALA A 242 -2.24 19.65 -7.76
C ALA A 242 -2.69 18.42 -8.58
N HIS A 243 -3.57 17.61 -8.02
CA HIS A 243 -4.20 16.48 -8.71
C HIS A 243 -5.69 16.44 -8.42
N TYR A 244 -6.48 16.00 -9.40
CA TYR A 244 -7.94 16.01 -9.34
C TYR A 244 -8.52 15.45 -8.01
N ARG A 245 -7.92 14.37 -7.54
CA ARG A 245 -8.35 13.65 -6.34
C ARG A 245 -8.07 14.34 -5.02
N PHE A 246 -7.09 15.24 -4.93
CA PHE A 246 -6.61 15.76 -3.65
C PHE A 246 -7.70 16.51 -2.88
N THR A 247 -7.76 16.27 -1.57
CA THR A 247 -8.93 16.63 -0.75
C THR A 247 -9.25 18.12 -0.77
N GLY A 248 -8.24 19.00 -0.73
CA GLY A 248 -8.45 20.46 -0.77
C GLY A 248 -9.18 20.93 -2.03
N LEU A 249 -8.92 20.29 -3.17
CA LEU A 249 -9.59 20.60 -4.43
C LEU A 249 -11.04 20.12 -4.41
N GLN A 250 -11.31 18.94 -3.86
CA GLN A 250 -12.66 18.41 -3.69
C GLN A 250 -13.49 19.26 -2.70
N ILE A 251 -12.85 19.78 -1.64
CA ILE A 251 -13.46 20.75 -0.73
C ILE A 251 -13.81 22.05 -1.48
N ARG A 252 -12.89 22.61 -2.28
CA ARG A 252 -13.18 23.81 -3.10
C ARG A 252 -14.34 23.60 -4.04
N LYS A 253 -14.37 22.48 -4.76
CA LYS A 253 -15.49 22.11 -5.64
C LYS A 253 -16.81 22.14 -4.87
N LEU A 254 -16.84 21.55 -3.67
CA LEU A 254 -18.04 21.50 -2.85
C LEU A 254 -18.45 22.90 -2.37
N ALA A 255 -17.50 23.66 -1.85
CA ALA A 255 -17.70 24.98 -1.25
C ALA A 255 -18.17 26.04 -2.25
N VAL A 256 -17.69 25.99 -3.50
CA VAL A 256 -17.94 27.04 -4.50
C VAL A 256 -18.96 26.62 -5.57
N ARG A 257 -18.90 25.38 -6.05
CA ARG A 257 -19.57 24.99 -7.31
C ARG A 257 -20.68 23.96 -7.14
N LYS A 258 -20.48 22.93 -6.30
CA LYS A 258 -21.35 21.75 -6.27
C LYS A 258 -22.43 21.83 -5.19
N ALA A 259 -22.06 22.11 -3.93
CA ALA A 259 -23.03 22.11 -2.82
C ALA A 259 -22.62 23.09 -1.70
N PRO A 260 -22.56 24.41 -1.99
CA PRO A 260 -22.18 25.43 -1.01
C PRO A 260 -23.03 25.38 0.27
N ASP A 261 -24.32 25.08 0.16
CA ASP A 261 -25.22 25.00 1.31
C ASP A 261 -24.95 23.77 2.19
N ALA A 262 -24.55 22.65 1.60
CA ALA A 262 -24.16 21.46 2.35
C ALA A 262 -22.79 21.68 3.04
N TYR A 263 -21.84 22.32 2.36
CA TYR A 263 -20.55 22.71 2.93
C TYR A 263 -20.73 23.64 4.14
N LYS A 264 -21.59 24.65 4.05
CA LYS A 264 -21.91 25.56 5.19
C LYS A 264 -22.48 24.81 6.39
N LYS A 265 -23.33 23.80 6.18
CA LYS A 265 -23.91 22.97 7.24
C LYS A 265 -22.93 21.92 7.80
N THR A 266 -21.78 21.73 7.15
CA THR A 266 -20.79 20.73 7.56
C THR A 266 -20.05 21.23 8.79
N SER A 267 -20.07 20.45 9.87
CA SER A 267 -19.39 20.79 11.12
C SER A 267 -17.98 20.23 11.18
N ARG A 268 -17.75 19.03 10.60
CA ARG A 268 -16.46 18.34 10.56
C ARG A 268 -16.21 17.71 9.19
N ILE A 269 -14.95 17.61 8.79
CA ILE A 269 -14.51 16.90 7.58
C ILE A 269 -13.43 15.89 7.98
N SER A 270 -13.59 14.64 7.55
CA SER A 270 -12.62 13.56 7.76
C SER A 270 -12.09 13.06 6.42
N LEU A 271 -10.88 12.49 6.42
CA LEU A 271 -10.46 11.60 5.34
C LEU A 271 -11.12 10.23 5.53
N VAL A 272 -11.12 9.36 4.52
CA VAL A 272 -11.68 8.00 4.64
C VAL A 272 -11.02 7.21 5.79
N SER A 273 -9.71 7.40 5.98
CA SER A 273 -8.91 6.84 7.06
C SER A 273 -9.42 7.29 8.45
N SER A 274 -9.49 8.60 8.69
CA SER A 274 -9.96 9.15 9.97
C SER A 274 -11.47 8.98 10.17
N PHE A 275 -12.27 8.87 9.11
CA PHE A 275 -13.68 8.46 9.17
C PHE A 275 -13.82 7.06 9.78
N LEU A 276 -13.08 6.08 9.27
CA LEU A 276 -13.18 4.71 9.77
C LEU A 276 -12.70 4.61 11.23
N ALA A 277 -11.61 5.30 11.56
CA ALA A 277 -11.17 5.44 12.95
C ALA A 277 -12.26 6.07 13.84
N SER A 278 -12.96 7.10 13.33
CA SER A 278 -14.03 7.79 14.06
C SER A 278 -15.19 6.86 14.40
N VAL A 279 -15.60 6.04 13.43
CA VAL A 279 -16.68 5.06 13.58
C VAL A 279 -16.31 4.02 14.63
N LEU A 280 -15.08 3.48 14.59
CA LEU A 280 -14.59 2.51 15.56
C LEU A 280 -14.49 3.10 16.98
N LEU A 281 -14.09 4.36 17.10
CA LEU A 281 -13.97 5.08 18.37
C LEU A 281 -15.31 5.52 18.95
N GLY A 282 -16.32 5.78 18.12
CA GLY A 282 -17.55 6.46 18.54
C GLY A 282 -17.32 7.95 18.88
N LYS A 283 -16.32 8.58 18.25
CA LYS A 283 -16.04 10.02 18.30
C LYS A 283 -15.22 10.41 17.09
N ILE A 284 -15.23 11.69 16.69
CA ILE A 284 -14.45 12.15 15.53
C ILE A 284 -12.95 12.07 15.82
N ALA A 285 -12.23 11.28 15.02
CA ALA A 285 -10.79 11.16 15.02
C ALA A 285 -10.13 12.31 14.25
N SER A 286 -8.92 12.68 14.67
CA SER A 286 -8.05 13.60 13.96
C SER A 286 -7.48 12.98 12.68
N ILE A 287 -7.00 13.84 11.79
CA ILE A 287 -6.25 13.42 10.60
C ILE A 287 -4.77 13.31 11.02
N GLU A 288 -4.09 12.24 10.64
CA GLU A 288 -2.64 12.08 10.88
C GLU A 288 -1.84 12.85 9.82
N HIS A 289 -0.70 13.43 10.23
CA HIS A 289 0.25 14.12 9.35
C HIS A 289 0.60 13.39 8.05
N ALA A 290 0.73 12.06 8.07
CA ALA A 290 1.07 11.26 6.89
C ALA A 290 -0.02 11.36 5.80
N ASP A 291 -1.28 11.13 6.16
CA ASP A 291 -2.39 11.14 5.20
C ASP A 291 -2.82 12.57 4.82
N ALA A 292 -2.59 13.55 5.71
CA ALA A 292 -2.82 14.97 5.41
C ALA A 292 -1.99 15.51 4.24
N CYS A 293 -0.85 14.87 3.93
CA CYS A 293 -0.03 15.22 2.77
C CYS A 293 -0.81 15.04 1.44
N GLY A 294 -1.83 14.17 1.42
CA GLY A 294 -2.70 13.93 0.27
C GLY A 294 -3.80 14.98 0.04
N MET A 295 -3.71 16.17 0.65
CA MET A 295 -4.78 17.18 0.65
C MET A 295 -4.46 18.47 -0.12
N ASN A 296 -3.18 18.76 -0.46
CA ASN A 296 -2.70 20.04 -1.03
C ASN A 296 -3.01 21.29 -0.18
N ILE A 297 -3.31 21.14 1.11
CA ILE A 297 -3.49 22.26 2.06
C ILE A 297 -2.64 22.11 3.31
N PHE A 298 -1.87 21.03 3.43
CA PHE A 298 -0.98 20.79 4.55
C PHE A 298 0.45 21.16 4.15
N ASN A 299 1.06 22.10 4.86
CA ASN A 299 2.45 22.45 4.66
C ASN A 299 3.35 21.45 5.41
N ILE A 300 4.06 20.61 4.66
CA ILE A 300 4.83 19.49 5.22
C ILE A 300 6.01 19.97 6.05
N LYS A 301 6.65 21.08 5.68
CA LYS A 301 7.81 21.62 6.39
C LYS A 301 7.41 22.32 7.68
N GLU A 302 6.27 23.00 7.68
CA GLU A 302 5.78 23.77 8.82
C GLU A 302 4.87 22.96 9.75
N ASN A 303 4.45 21.75 9.35
CA ASN A 303 3.56 20.86 10.12
C ASN A 303 2.23 21.51 10.51
N LYS A 304 1.63 22.28 9.59
CA LYS A 304 0.34 22.94 9.81
C LYS A 304 -0.40 23.15 8.49
N TYR A 305 -1.64 23.59 8.59
CA TYR A 305 -2.38 24.10 7.43
C TYR A 305 -1.62 25.25 6.78
N ASP A 306 -1.62 25.24 5.46
CA ASP A 306 -1.13 26.31 4.65
C ASP A 306 -2.26 27.33 4.45
N GLU A 307 -2.10 28.55 4.98
CA GLU A 307 -3.17 29.56 5.06
C GLU A 307 -3.75 29.93 3.68
N GLU A 308 -2.89 30.19 2.69
CA GLU A 308 -3.31 30.59 1.34
C GLU A 308 -4.01 29.44 0.63
N LEU A 309 -3.47 28.22 0.70
CA LEU A 309 -4.07 27.05 0.06
C LEU A 309 -5.37 26.63 0.75
N THR A 310 -5.46 26.83 2.06
CA THR A 310 -6.69 26.62 2.83
C THR A 310 -7.75 27.65 2.46
N ALA A 311 -7.37 28.91 2.22
CA ALA A 311 -8.31 29.92 1.71
C ALA A 311 -8.86 29.55 0.32
N VAL A 312 -8.00 28.99 -0.55
CA VAL A 312 -8.42 28.45 -1.86
C VAL A 312 -9.39 27.28 -1.66
N ALA A 313 -9.07 26.32 -0.80
CA ALA A 313 -9.94 25.17 -0.50
C ALA A 313 -11.31 25.61 0.03
N ALA A 314 -11.35 26.61 0.92
CA ALA A 314 -12.57 27.12 1.53
C ALA A 314 -13.42 27.99 0.58
N GLY A 315 -12.90 28.37 -0.59
CA GLY A 315 -13.61 29.26 -1.52
C GLY A 315 -13.66 30.72 -1.05
N VAL A 316 -12.62 31.16 -0.32
CA VAL A 316 -12.53 32.50 0.28
C VAL A 316 -11.19 33.17 0.01
N HIS A 317 -10.48 32.79 -1.05
CA HIS A 317 -9.21 33.41 -1.38
C HIS A 317 -9.43 34.81 -1.97
N PRO A 318 -8.81 35.90 -1.46
CA PRO A 318 -9.12 37.26 -1.87
C PRO A 318 -9.02 37.52 -3.38
N GLU A 319 -8.02 36.94 -4.04
CA GLU A 319 -7.81 37.14 -5.48
C GLU A 319 -8.69 36.27 -6.38
N LEU A 320 -9.17 35.12 -5.88
CA LEU A 320 -9.97 34.19 -6.70
C LEU A 320 -11.46 34.40 -6.48
N ASP A 321 -11.84 34.62 -5.22
CA ASP A 321 -13.23 34.61 -4.77
C ASP A 321 -13.75 36.03 -4.46
N SER A 322 -12.91 37.06 -4.68
CA SER A 322 -13.24 38.49 -4.54
C SER A 322 -13.77 38.88 -3.15
N VAL A 323 -13.25 38.24 -2.10
CA VAL A 323 -13.61 38.52 -0.69
C VAL A 323 -12.58 39.42 -0.01
N SER A 324 -12.97 40.07 1.08
CA SER A 324 -12.04 40.83 1.92
C SER A 324 -11.06 39.92 2.67
N LYS A 325 -9.92 40.47 3.10
CA LYS A 325 -8.95 39.72 3.94
C LYS A 325 -9.58 39.21 5.24
N ASP A 326 -10.48 39.99 5.84
CA ASP A 326 -11.18 39.59 7.07
C ASP A 326 -12.16 38.44 6.84
N GLU A 327 -12.82 38.39 5.67
CA GLU A 327 -13.68 37.25 5.28
C GLU A 327 -12.84 36.02 4.97
N SER A 328 -11.71 36.18 4.27
CA SER A 328 -10.75 35.10 4.02
C SER A 328 -10.26 34.48 5.31
N ALA A 329 -9.78 35.29 6.26
CA ALA A 329 -9.28 34.81 7.56
C ALA A 329 -10.35 34.02 8.34
N LYS A 330 -11.60 34.50 8.35
CA LYS A 330 -12.72 33.78 8.99
C LYS A 330 -13.06 32.47 8.31
N GLY A 331 -13.06 32.44 6.97
CA GLY A 331 -13.34 31.22 6.22
C GLY A 331 -12.22 30.17 6.32
N VAL A 332 -10.96 30.61 6.41
CA VAL A 332 -9.82 29.74 6.73
C VAL A 332 -10.01 29.14 8.13
N GLU A 333 -10.26 29.96 9.15
CA GLU A 333 -10.52 29.49 10.51
C GLU A 333 -11.71 28.52 10.57
N GLU A 334 -12.77 28.77 9.78
CA GLU A 334 -13.91 27.87 9.67
C GLU A 334 -13.51 26.51 9.06
N LEU A 335 -12.74 26.49 7.97
CA LEU A 335 -12.29 25.24 7.35
C LEU A 335 -11.32 24.47 8.27
N GLU A 336 -10.38 25.16 8.92
CA GLU A 336 -9.50 24.55 9.93
C GLU A 336 -10.31 23.95 11.08
N LYS A 337 -11.38 24.61 11.55
CA LYS A 337 -12.30 24.03 12.54
C LYS A 337 -13.04 22.80 12.02
N LYS A 338 -13.47 22.79 10.76
CA LYS A 338 -14.12 21.61 10.16
C LYS A 338 -13.14 20.43 10.10
N LEU A 339 -11.90 20.64 9.68
CA LEU A 339 -10.91 19.57 9.59
C LEU A 339 -10.43 19.14 11.00
N GLY A 340 -10.31 20.09 11.92
CA GLY A 340 -9.72 19.89 13.25
C GLY A 340 -8.19 19.98 13.22
N PRO A 341 -7.50 19.71 14.34
CA PRO A 341 -6.04 19.60 14.32
C PRO A 341 -5.61 18.41 13.43
N ILE A 342 -4.48 18.59 12.75
CA ILE A 342 -3.75 17.48 12.14
C ILE A 342 -2.71 17.05 13.17
N ASP A 343 -2.82 15.81 13.63
CA ASP A 343 -1.98 15.31 14.71
C ASP A 343 -0.65 14.77 14.16
N ASP A 344 0.38 14.93 14.99
CA ASP A 344 1.66 14.28 14.78
C ASP A 344 1.51 12.76 14.66
N ILE A 345 2.40 12.15 13.89
CA ILE A 345 2.51 10.70 13.83
C ILE A 345 2.88 10.20 15.23
N THR A 346 2.05 9.32 15.78
CA THR A 346 2.19 8.81 17.15
C THR A 346 1.89 7.33 17.22
N TYR A 347 2.46 6.65 18.23
CA TYR A 347 2.06 5.30 18.61
C TYR A 347 0.92 5.28 19.63
N GLU A 348 0.55 6.43 20.20
CA GLU A 348 -0.48 6.51 21.23
C GLU A 348 -1.86 6.21 20.64
N ALA A 349 -2.67 5.45 21.38
CA ALA A 349 -4.03 5.16 20.97
C ALA A 349 -4.88 6.45 20.96
N LEU A 350 -5.70 6.61 19.91
CA LEU A 350 -6.73 7.66 19.86
C LEU A 350 -7.82 7.46 20.92
N GLY A 351 -7.96 6.23 21.41
CA GLY A 351 -8.87 5.84 22.47
C GLY A 351 -9.14 4.34 22.47
N THR A 352 -10.13 3.95 23.26
CA THR A 352 -10.70 2.59 23.25
C THR A 352 -11.84 2.49 22.24
N ILE A 353 -12.11 1.29 21.76
CA ILE A 353 -13.22 1.00 20.85
C ILE A 353 -14.58 1.41 21.46
N SER A 354 -15.51 1.86 20.62
CA SER A 354 -16.85 2.27 21.00
C SER A 354 -17.62 1.16 21.72
N PRO A 355 -18.45 1.49 22.73
CA PRO A 355 -19.38 0.55 23.36
C PRO A 355 -20.29 -0.19 22.37
N TYR A 356 -20.55 0.37 21.19
CA TYR A 356 -21.29 -0.31 20.14
C TYR A 356 -20.69 -1.68 19.80
N PHE A 357 -19.37 -1.74 19.57
CA PHE A 357 -18.70 -2.97 19.16
C PHE A 357 -18.51 -3.94 20.33
N THR A 358 -18.30 -3.44 21.54
CA THR A 358 -18.21 -4.29 22.73
C THR A 358 -19.56 -4.94 23.05
N ASN A 359 -20.66 -4.18 23.02
CA ASN A 359 -22.00 -4.68 23.28
C ASN A 359 -22.50 -5.65 22.19
N LYS A 360 -22.25 -5.32 20.91
CA LYS A 360 -22.80 -6.08 19.77
C LYS A 360 -21.96 -7.29 19.37
N TYR A 361 -20.63 -7.16 19.37
CA TYR A 361 -19.72 -8.20 18.86
C TYR A 361 -18.88 -8.87 19.95
N GLY A 362 -18.71 -8.26 21.11
CA GLY A 362 -17.97 -8.85 22.24
C GLY A 362 -16.49 -8.45 22.31
N PHE A 363 -16.10 -7.34 21.69
CA PHE A 363 -14.76 -6.80 21.86
C PHE A 363 -14.43 -6.50 23.33
N SER A 364 -13.14 -6.62 23.68
CA SER A 364 -12.65 -6.11 24.95
C SER A 364 -12.87 -4.59 25.06
N LYS A 365 -13.23 -4.12 26.25
CA LYS A 365 -13.37 -2.69 26.55
C LYS A 365 -12.04 -1.94 26.50
N ASP A 366 -10.94 -2.69 26.63
CA ASP A 366 -9.58 -2.17 26.59
C ASP A 366 -8.97 -2.19 25.19
N ALA A 367 -9.69 -2.70 24.18
CA ALA A 367 -9.21 -2.75 22.80
C ALA A 367 -8.95 -1.33 22.28
N ARG A 368 -7.73 -1.09 21.84
CA ARG A 368 -7.24 0.23 21.42
C ARG A 368 -7.48 0.47 19.94
N VAL A 369 -7.83 1.71 19.59
CA VAL A 369 -7.89 2.18 18.21
C VAL A 369 -6.75 3.19 18.02
N TYR A 370 -5.80 2.85 17.15
CA TYR A 370 -4.66 3.70 16.79
C TYR A 370 -4.99 4.51 15.53
N SER A 371 -4.12 5.47 15.18
CA SER A 371 -4.32 6.30 13.99
C SER A 371 -4.36 5.45 12.71
N PHE A 372 -5.38 5.69 11.88
CA PHE A 372 -5.48 5.14 10.53
C PHE A 372 -4.71 6.05 9.57
N THR A 373 -4.30 5.49 8.43
CA THR A 373 -3.49 6.21 7.43
C THR A 373 -4.00 5.94 6.01
N GLY A 374 -3.31 6.44 4.99
CA GLY A 374 -3.63 6.15 3.59
C GLY A 374 -3.27 4.72 3.18
N ASP A 375 -3.91 4.18 2.15
CA ASP A 375 -3.61 2.83 1.61
C ASP A 375 -2.17 2.64 1.12
N ASN A 376 -1.59 3.60 0.39
CA ASN A 376 -0.19 3.55 -0.02
C ASN A 376 0.74 3.62 1.21
N LEU A 377 0.42 4.49 2.17
CA LEU A 377 1.12 4.63 3.45
C LEU A 377 1.08 3.34 4.27
N ALA A 378 -0.05 2.64 4.29
CA ALA A 378 -0.15 1.33 4.93
C ALA A 378 0.61 0.25 4.15
N THR A 379 0.66 0.33 2.81
CA THR A 379 1.41 -0.62 1.98
C THR A 379 2.90 -0.60 2.28
N ILE A 380 3.53 0.58 2.42
CA ILE A 380 4.98 0.64 2.66
C ILE A 380 5.37 0.04 4.01
N ILE A 381 4.50 0.15 5.01
CA ILE A 381 4.74 -0.41 6.35
C ILE A 381 4.29 -1.87 6.48
N SER A 382 3.79 -2.49 5.40
CA SER A 382 3.53 -3.94 5.36
C SER A 382 4.81 -4.76 5.13
N LEU A 383 5.92 -4.08 4.82
CA LEU A 383 7.27 -4.62 4.69
C LEU A 383 8.23 -3.79 5.55
N PRO A 384 9.37 -4.36 5.95
CA PRO A 384 10.44 -3.62 6.60
C PRO A 384 11.25 -2.83 5.56
N VAL A 385 10.60 -1.88 4.89
CA VAL A 385 11.21 -0.98 3.90
C VAL A 385 12.04 0.06 4.64
N GLU A 386 13.35 0.05 4.42
CA GLU A 386 14.29 0.96 5.07
C GLU A 386 14.56 2.20 4.22
N GLN A 387 15.31 3.15 4.78
CA GLN A 387 15.79 4.31 4.04
C GLN A 387 16.50 3.89 2.74
N ASN A 388 16.10 4.53 1.64
CA ASN A 388 16.55 4.27 0.27
C ASN A 388 16.17 2.89 -0.31
N ASP A 389 15.37 2.10 0.39
CA ASP A 389 14.72 0.94 -0.23
C ASP A 389 13.59 1.42 -1.16
N VAL A 390 13.41 0.69 -2.25
CA VAL A 390 12.40 0.97 -3.28
C VAL A 390 11.49 -0.23 -3.43
N LEU A 391 10.19 0.01 -3.49
CA LEU A 391 9.15 -0.97 -3.79
C LEU A 391 8.50 -0.61 -5.12
N VAL A 392 8.56 -1.51 -6.09
CA VAL A 392 7.93 -1.38 -7.41
C VAL A 392 6.72 -2.31 -7.44
N SER A 393 5.53 -1.70 -7.37
CA SER A 393 4.25 -2.39 -7.53
C SER A 393 3.88 -2.46 -9.00
N LEU A 394 3.85 -3.67 -9.55
CA LEU A 394 3.56 -3.96 -10.95
C LEU A 394 2.11 -4.47 -11.08
N GLY A 395 1.20 -3.56 -11.45
CA GLY A 395 -0.20 -3.86 -11.79
C GLY A 395 -0.58 -3.28 -13.15
N THR A 396 -1.89 -3.04 -13.37
CA THR A 396 -2.38 -2.31 -14.55
C THR A 396 -1.67 -0.97 -14.68
N SER A 397 -1.52 -0.25 -13.57
CA SER A 397 -0.57 0.84 -13.35
C SER A 397 0.71 0.33 -12.69
N THR A 398 1.80 1.08 -12.84
CA THR A 398 3.03 0.86 -12.06
C THR A 398 3.12 1.93 -10.99
N THR A 399 3.37 1.53 -9.73
CA THR A 399 3.62 2.48 -8.64
C THR A 399 4.98 2.21 -8.03
N VAL A 400 5.81 3.24 -7.91
CA VAL A 400 7.10 3.17 -7.20
C VAL A 400 6.92 3.86 -5.85
N LEU A 401 7.15 3.12 -4.77
CA LEU A 401 7.20 3.63 -3.40
C LEU A 401 8.64 3.57 -2.90
N LEU A 402 9.07 4.55 -2.11
CA LEU A 402 10.38 4.53 -1.48
C LEU A 402 10.36 5.26 -0.15
N VAL A 403 11.34 4.97 0.71
CA VAL A 403 11.56 5.72 1.95
C VAL A 403 12.78 6.62 1.80
N THR A 404 12.67 7.88 2.19
CA THR A 404 13.78 8.83 2.20
C THR A 404 13.72 9.73 3.42
N GLU A 405 14.85 10.13 3.97
CA GLU A 405 14.91 11.18 4.99
C GLU A 405 15.16 12.57 4.37
N LEU A 406 15.36 12.62 3.05
CA LEU A 406 15.56 13.85 2.32
C LEU A 406 14.21 14.50 2.01
N PHE A 407 14.00 15.71 2.52
CA PHE A 407 12.90 16.55 2.07
C PHE A 407 13.23 17.15 0.70
N ASN A 408 12.89 16.43 -0.37
CA ASN A 408 13.05 16.87 -1.75
C ASN A 408 11.71 16.76 -2.49
N PRO A 409 10.79 17.72 -2.32
CA PRO A 409 9.52 17.72 -3.02
C PRO A 409 9.67 18.06 -4.52
N SER A 410 8.80 17.50 -5.36
CA SER A 410 8.77 17.77 -6.80
C SER A 410 7.37 17.64 -7.34
N SER A 411 7.07 18.31 -8.45
CA SER A 411 5.83 18.12 -9.21
C SER A 411 5.74 16.74 -9.90
N GLN A 412 6.84 15.99 -9.95
CA GLN A 412 6.93 14.69 -10.62
C GLN A 412 6.50 13.51 -9.76
N TYR A 413 6.26 13.71 -8.47
CA TYR A 413 5.95 12.65 -7.52
C TYR A 413 5.26 13.21 -6.28
N HIS A 414 4.81 12.30 -5.43
CA HIS A 414 4.26 12.62 -4.13
C HIS A 414 5.30 12.36 -3.05
N LEU A 415 5.52 13.32 -2.17
CA LEU A 415 6.36 13.18 -0.98
C LEU A 415 5.47 13.33 0.25
N PHE A 416 5.16 12.22 0.92
CA PHE A 416 4.33 12.19 2.11
C PHE A 416 5.18 11.91 3.34
N LYS A 417 4.76 12.34 4.54
CA LYS A 417 5.43 11.92 5.77
C LYS A 417 5.26 10.41 6.00
N HIS A 418 6.29 9.76 6.50
CA HIS A 418 6.23 8.32 6.78
C HIS A 418 5.37 8.03 8.03
N PRO A 419 4.45 7.06 8.02
CA PRO A 419 3.45 6.88 9.08
C PRO A 419 3.99 6.24 10.37
N THR A 420 5.26 5.83 10.40
CA THR A 420 5.91 5.19 11.58
C THR A 420 7.37 5.60 11.79
N MET A 421 7.96 6.43 10.91
CA MET A 421 9.36 6.87 10.99
C MET A 421 9.40 8.40 11.05
N LYS A 422 9.81 8.96 12.20
CA LYS A 422 9.63 10.41 12.50
C LYS A 422 10.29 11.37 11.51
N ASN A 423 11.47 11.02 11.03
CA ASN A 423 12.30 11.88 10.17
C ASN A 423 12.33 11.43 8.72
N ALA A 424 11.39 10.55 8.34
CA ALA A 424 11.34 10.00 6.99
C ALA A 424 10.06 10.41 6.26
N TYR A 425 10.16 10.30 4.95
CA TYR A 425 9.13 10.53 3.97
C TYR A 425 8.95 9.28 3.12
N MET A 426 7.73 9.05 2.68
CA MET A 426 7.41 8.19 1.56
C MET A 426 7.46 9.01 0.27
N GLY A 427 8.30 8.59 -0.66
CA GLY A 427 8.18 8.99 -2.06
C GLY A 427 7.23 8.06 -2.81
N MET A 428 6.35 8.61 -3.65
CA MET A 428 5.43 7.83 -4.48
C MET A 428 5.36 8.38 -5.90
N ILE A 429 5.65 7.52 -6.88
CA ILE A 429 5.57 7.82 -8.31
C ILE A 429 4.51 6.90 -8.92
N CYS A 430 3.55 7.47 -9.63
CA CYS A 430 2.44 6.72 -10.24
C CYS A 430 2.52 6.81 -11.76
N TYR A 431 2.50 5.66 -12.43
CA TYR A 431 2.44 5.53 -13.88
C TYR A 431 1.12 4.90 -14.28
N CYS A 432 0.39 5.54 -15.19
CA CYS A 432 -0.85 5.03 -15.75
C CYS A 432 -0.60 3.78 -16.62
N ASN A 433 0.45 3.83 -17.44
CA ASN A 433 0.73 2.80 -18.44
C ASN A 433 1.68 1.73 -17.89
N GLY A 434 1.17 0.83 -17.04
CA GLY A 434 1.90 -0.31 -16.45
C GLY A 434 1.80 -1.60 -17.27
N ALA A 435 1.14 -2.63 -16.74
CA ALA A 435 0.98 -3.93 -17.39
C ALA A 435 0.22 -3.84 -18.72
N LEU A 436 -0.77 -2.94 -18.84
CA LEU A 436 -1.53 -2.77 -20.09
C LEU A 436 -0.62 -2.48 -21.29
N ALA A 437 0.39 -1.63 -21.11
CA ALA A 437 1.34 -1.31 -22.17
C ALA A 437 2.22 -2.52 -22.54
N ARG A 438 2.67 -3.28 -21.54
CA ARG A 438 3.44 -4.53 -21.75
C ARG A 438 2.61 -5.62 -22.42
N GLU A 439 1.35 -5.75 -22.03
CA GLU A 439 0.39 -6.70 -22.64
C GLU A 439 0.14 -6.37 -24.11
N ASN A 440 0.06 -5.10 -24.49
CA ASN A 440 -0.06 -4.72 -25.91
C ASN A 440 1.15 -5.19 -26.73
N VAL A 441 2.37 -4.99 -26.22
CA VAL A 441 3.59 -5.50 -26.89
C VAL A 441 3.61 -7.02 -26.94
N ARG A 442 3.27 -7.70 -25.84
CA ARG A 442 3.11 -9.17 -25.81
C ARG A 442 2.11 -9.66 -26.86
N ASN A 443 0.97 -8.99 -27.00
CA ASN A 443 -0.06 -9.38 -27.97
C ASN A 443 0.45 -9.29 -29.41
N ASP A 444 1.26 -8.28 -29.73
CA ASP A 444 1.87 -8.14 -31.05
C ASP A 444 2.87 -9.28 -31.34
N VAL A 445 3.68 -9.66 -30.34
CA VAL A 445 4.56 -10.83 -30.41
C VAL A 445 3.75 -12.11 -30.61
N ASN A 446 2.73 -12.36 -29.80
CA ASN A 446 1.90 -13.57 -29.89
C ASN A 446 1.22 -13.67 -31.26
N LYS A 447 0.79 -12.54 -31.82
CA LYS A 447 0.21 -12.49 -33.17
C LYS A 447 1.23 -12.84 -34.26
N LYS A 448 2.49 -12.38 -34.15
CA LYS A 448 3.54 -12.68 -35.14
C LYS A 448 3.94 -14.17 -35.11
N TYR A 449 4.00 -14.76 -33.92
CA TYR A 449 4.47 -16.12 -33.70
C TYR A 449 3.34 -17.17 -33.61
N ASP A 450 2.09 -16.78 -33.85
CA ASP A 450 0.90 -17.64 -33.78
C ASP A 450 0.78 -18.37 -32.43
N LEU A 451 0.95 -17.62 -31.34
CA LEU A 451 0.89 -18.12 -29.96
C LEU A 451 -0.47 -17.83 -29.31
N GLU A 452 -0.73 -18.48 -28.18
CA GLU A 452 -1.93 -18.22 -27.38
C GLU A 452 -2.00 -16.77 -26.90
N LYS A 453 -3.23 -16.24 -26.77
CA LYS A 453 -3.51 -14.81 -26.52
C LYS A 453 -2.85 -14.24 -25.26
N GLU A 454 -2.46 -15.08 -24.31
CA GLU A 454 -1.89 -14.67 -23.03
C GLU A 454 -0.50 -15.27 -22.73
N SER A 455 0.13 -15.95 -23.69
CA SER A 455 1.47 -16.50 -23.51
C SER A 455 2.50 -15.38 -23.35
N TRP A 456 3.36 -15.51 -22.34
CA TRP A 456 4.53 -14.67 -22.14
C TRP A 456 5.81 -15.34 -22.66
N ASP A 457 5.76 -16.60 -23.08
CA ASP A 457 6.95 -17.43 -23.33
C ASP A 457 7.90 -16.80 -24.35
N LYS A 458 7.37 -16.29 -25.47
CA LYS A 458 8.19 -15.67 -26.50
C LYS A 458 8.65 -14.26 -26.12
N PHE A 459 7.83 -13.52 -25.39
CA PHE A 459 8.21 -12.23 -24.83
C PHE A 459 9.40 -12.42 -23.87
N ASP A 460 9.32 -13.40 -22.98
CA ASP A 460 10.35 -13.73 -21.99
C ASP A 460 11.62 -14.23 -22.67
N GLU A 461 11.51 -15.11 -23.68
CA GLU A 461 12.66 -15.56 -24.48
C GLU A 461 13.44 -14.40 -25.10
N ILE A 462 12.73 -13.44 -25.71
CA ILE A 462 13.34 -12.27 -26.34
C ILE A 462 13.98 -11.36 -25.27
N LEU A 463 13.28 -11.12 -24.16
CA LEU A 463 13.74 -10.25 -23.09
C LEU A 463 14.97 -10.82 -22.37
N ASP A 464 14.99 -12.13 -22.13
CA ASP A 464 16.11 -12.83 -21.47
C ASP A 464 17.33 -12.95 -22.38
N ALA A 465 17.14 -12.91 -23.70
CA ALA A 465 18.23 -12.86 -24.67
C ALA A 465 18.89 -11.47 -24.80
N SER A 466 18.24 -10.39 -24.34
CA SER A 466 18.82 -9.05 -24.41
C SER A 466 19.83 -8.81 -23.28
N GLU A 467 21.06 -8.46 -23.64
CA GLU A 467 22.12 -8.25 -22.67
C GLU A 467 22.34 -6.77 -22.30
N ASP A 468 22.73 -5.96 -23.27
CA ASP A 468 23.07 -4.55 -23.12
C ASP A 468 22.06 -3.67 -23.85
N PHE A 469 22.03 -2.38 -23.48
CA PHE A 469 21.22 -1.40 -24.17
C PHE A 469 21.59 -1.33 -25.66
N ASP A 470 20.61 -1.58 -26.53
CA ASP A 470 20.81 -1.73 -27.98
C ASP A 470 20.72 -0.40 -28.75
N ASN A 471 20.68 0.72 -28.04
CA ASN A 471 20.49 2.08 -28.56
C ASN A 471 19.08 2.35 -29.08
N LYS A 472 18.07 1.53 -28.75
CA LYS A 472 16.67 1.76 -29.13
C LYS A 472 15.80 1.94 -27.90
N LEU A 473 14.89 2.91 -27.95
CA LEU A 473 13.95 3.13 -26.87
C LEU A 473 12.60 3.62 -27.40
N GLY A 474 11.54 3.23 -26.70
CA GLY A 474 10.17 3.54 -27.06
C GLY A 474 9.40 4.13 -25.89
N ILE A 475 8.42 4.96 -26.23
CA ILE A 475 7.39 5.47 -25.32
C ILE A 475 6.08 4.79 -25.70
N TYR A 476 5.43 4.17 -24.72
CA TYR A 476 4.28 3.30 -24.91
C TYR A 476 3.13 3.76 -24.00
N PHE A 477 2.45 4.83 -24.43
CA PHE A 477 1.33 5.42 -23.69
C PHE A 477 0.02 5.11 -24.42
N PRO A 478 -0.55 3.89 -24.30
CA PRO A 478 -1.89 3.60 -24.83
C PRO A 478 -2.97 4.49 -24.22
N LEU A 479 -2.76 4.96 -22.99
CA LEU A 479 -3.55 5.97 -22.29
C LEU A 479 -2.68 7.21 -22.02
N GLY A 480 -3.30 8.33 -21.66
CA GLY A 480 -2.54 9.47 -21.12
C GLY A 480 -1.70 9.06 -19.92
N GLU A 481 -0.49 9.61 -19.81
CA GLU A 481 0.47 9.33 -18.74
C GLU A 481 0.42 10.41 -17.66
N ILE A 482 0.67 10.01 -16.41
CA ILE A 482 0.73 10.91 -15.24
C ILE A 482 2.11 11.54 -15.14
N VAL A 483 3.18 10.74 -15.25
CA VAL A 483 4.56 11.21 -15.15
C VAL A 483 5.44 10.57 -16.24
N PRO A 484 5.94 11.35 -17.24
CA PRO A 484 5.60 12.75 -17.47
C PRO A 484 4.12 12.90 -17.84
N ASN A 485 3.52 14.05 -17.51
CA ASN A 485 2.15 14.31 -17.94
C ASN A 485 2.13 14.39 -19.47
N ALA A 486 1.43 13.50 -20.14
CA ALA A 486 1.43 13.43 -21.60
C ALA A 486 0.16 12.77 -22.12
N SER A 487 -0.32 13.21 -23.29
CA SER A 487 -1.43 12.55 -23.99
C SER A 487 -1.05 11.13 -24.42
N ALA A 488 -2.05 10.28 -24.68
CA ALA A 488 -1.83 8.96 -25.26
C ALA A 488 -1.04 9.04 -26.58
N GLN A 489 0.10 8.34 -26.64
CA GLN A 489 0.99 8.32 -27.80
C GLN A 489 1.97 7.16 -27.76
N PHE A 490 2.46 6.80 -28.95
CA PHE A 490 3.58 5.89 -29.11
C PHE A 490 4.71 6.61 -29.85
N LYS A 491 5.94 6.44 -29.37
CA LYS A 491 7.15 6.93 -30.03
C LYS A 491 8.25 5.90 -29.97
N ARG A 492 9.12 5.90 -30.96
CA ARG A 492 10.27 5.01 -31.07
C ARG A 492 11.43 5.83 -31.59
N SER A 493 12.57 5.72 -30.93
CA SER A 493 13.76 6.50 -31.28
C SER A 493 15.00 5.62 -31.16
N GLU A 494 15.95 5.85 -32.05
CA GLU A 494 17.23 5.17 -32.11
C GLU A 494 18.35 6.19 -31.85
N LEU A 495 19.32 5.82 -31.01
CA LEU A 495 20.57 6.56 -30.84
C LEU A 495 21.58 6.07 -31.88
N LEU A 496 21.88 6.92 -32.85
CA LEU A 496 22.82 6.61 -33.93
C LEU A 496 24.27 6.66 -33.44
N SER A 497 25.19 6.01 -34.17
CA SER A 497 26.61 5.94 -33.81
C SER A 497 27.32 7.30 -33.76
N ASN A 498 26.73 8.33 -34.38
CA ASN A 498 27.21 9.72 -34.35
C ASN A 498 26.66 10.51 -33.14
N GLY A 499 25.89 9.88 -32.26
CA GLY A 499 25.24 10.51 -31.09
C GLY A 499 23.89 11.17 -31.39
N GLU A 500 23.42 11.14 -32.64
CA GLU A 500 22.13 11.74 -33.02
C GLU A 500 20.96 10.85 -32.61
N VAL A 501 19.92 11.46 -32.03
CA VAL A 501 18.64 10.78 -31.74
C VAL A 501 17.75 10.90 -32.96
N LYS A 502 17.34 9.75 -33.52
CA LYS A 502 16.47 9.67 -34.68
C LYS A 502 15.15 9.03 -34.31
N ASP A 503 14.05 9.76 -34.51
CA ASP A 503 12.71 9.20 -34.41
C ASP A 503 12.44 8.26 -35.59
N VAL A 504 11.92 7.07 -35.29
CA VAL A 504 11.50 6.08 -36.27
C VAL A 504 10.01 5.80 -36.15
N LYS A 505 9.41 5.36 -37.25
CA LYS A 505 7.97 5.15 -37.33
C LYS A 505 7.51 3.92 -36.54
N GLU A 506 8.26 2.83 -36.67
CA GLU A 506 7.95 1.53 -36.09
C GLU A 506 9.24 0.76 -35.83
N PHE A 507 9.16 -0.16 -34.88
CA PHE A 507 10.16 -1.17 -34.58
C PHE A 507 9.56 -2.52 -34.96
N ASP A 508 10.42 -3.53 -35.14
CA ASP A 508 9.94 -4.91 -35.11
C ASP A 508 9.40 -5.23 -33.71
N CYS A 509 8.38 -6.09 -33.61
CA CYS A 509 7.74 -6.34 -32.31
C CYS A 509 8.70 -6.94 -31.28
N GLU A 510 9.76 -7.64 -31.71
CA GLU A 510 10.83 -8.14 -30.85
C GLU A 510 11.67 -7.02 -30.23
N GLU A 511 11.91 -5.94 -30.95
CA GLU A 511 12.63 -4.77 -30.43
C GLU A 511 11.75 -4.04 -29.40
N ASP A 512 10.44 -3.98 -29.64
CA ASP A 512 9.47 -3.41 -28.69
C ASP A 512 9.44 -4.15 -27.34
N VAL A 513 9.74 -5.47 -27.30
CA VAL A 513 9.79 -6.28 -26.05
C VAL A 513 10.83 -5.75 -25.07
N THR A 514 12.05 -5.54 -25.54
CA THR A 514 13.14 -5.07 -24.69
C THR A 514 12.92 -3.60 -24.35
N SER A 515 12.57 -2.80 -25.36
CA SER A 515 12.37 -1.36 -25.24
C SER A 515 11.27 -0.96 -24.25
N ILE A 516 10.12 -1.66 -24.17
CA ILE A 516 9.06 -1.34 -23.19
C ILE A 516 9.53 -1.51 -21.74
N VAL A 517 10.23 -2.60 -21.44
CA VAL A 517 10.69 -2.88 -20.07
C VAL A 517 11.81 -1.92 -19.69
N GLU A 518 12.72 -1.64 -20.62
CA GLU A 518 13.81 -0.69 -20.42
C GLU A 518 13.29 0.73 -20.22
N SER A 519 12.39 1.22 -21.07
CA SER A 519 11.89 2.61 -20.96
C SER A 519 11.10 2.86 -19.68
N GLN A 520 10.24 1.90 -19.29
CA GLN A 520 9.53 1.96 -18.00
C GLN A 520 10.51 1.97 -16.83
N THR A 521 11.56 1.14 -16.87
CA THR A 521 12.54 1.07 -15.77
C THR A 521 13.41 2.32 -15.68
N ILE A 522 13.87 2.85 -16.82
CA ILE A 522 14.67 4.07 -16.87
C ILE A 522 13.84 5.26 -16.37
N SER A 523 12.56 5.33 -16.71
CA SER A 523 11.66 6.34 -16.16
C SER A 523 11.55 6.24 -14.64
N CYS A 524 11.37 5.04 -14.09
CA CYS A 524 11.33 4.80 -12.64
C CYS A 524 12.63 5.28 -11.98
N ARG A 525 13.78 4.89 -12.55
CA ARG A 525 15.10 5.24 -12.02
C ARG A 525 15.35 6.74 -12.01
N LEU A 526 15.10 7.43 -13.12
CA LEU A 526 15.33 8.87 -13.23
C LEU A 526 14.46 9.69 -12.25
N ARG A 527 13.24 9.23 -11.98
CA ARG A 527 12.30 9.93 -11.09
C ARG A 527 12.47 9.55 -9.62
N ALA A 528 12.96 8.35 -9.32
CA ALA A 528 13.34 7.95 -7.96
C ALA A 528 14.68 8.58 -7.51
N GLY A 529 15.61 8.76 -8.45
CA GLY A 529 16.96 9.27 -8.19
C GLY A 529 17.05 10.50 -7.29
N PRO A 530 16.27 11.58 -7.53
CA PRO A 530 16.27 12.76 -6.68
C PRO A 530 15.89 12.50 -5.22
N MET A 531 15.06 11.48 -4.93
CA MET A 531 14.67 11.13 -3.56
C MET A 531 15.70 10.20 -2.89
N LEU A 532 16.48 9.46 -3.68
CA LEU A 532 17.54 8.56 -3.22
C LEU A 532 18.90 9.26 -3.06
N SER A 533 19.07 10.47 -3.62
CA SER A 533 20.35 11.20 -3.74
C SER A 533 20.98 11.62 -2.40
N GLY A 534 20.23 11.58 -1.29
CA GLY A 534 20.77 11.84 0.05
C GLY A 534 21.83 10.83 0.52
N SER A 535 22.02 9.72 -0.21
CA SER A 535 22.98 8.65 0.11
C SER A 535 24.44 8.93 -0.30
N ALA A 536 24.69 9.98 -1.10
CA ALA A 536 26.02 10.29 -1.63
C ALA A 536 27.04 10.77 -0.57
N THR A 537 26.64 10.89 0.70
CA THR A 537 27.52 11.19 1.83
C THR A 537 27.99 9.95 2.60
N SER A 538 27.64 8.73 2.16
CA SER A 538 28.25 7.51 2.71
C SER A 538 29.71 7.40 2.23
N THR A 539 30.64 7.43 3.18
CA THR A 539 32.10 7.31 2.99
C THR A 539 32.58 5.95 2.46
N ASP A 540 31.66 5.11 1.98
CA ASP A 540 31.90 3.71 1.59
C ASP A 540 31.95 3.49 0.06
N THR A 541 31.80 4.53 -0.76
CA THR A 541 32.01 4.40 -2.21
C THR A 541 33.53 4.42 -2.50
N PRO A 542 34.12 3.37 -3.08
CA PRO A 542 35.54 3.36 -3.42
C PRO A 542 35.88 4.52 -4.37
N GLU A 543 37.01 5.21 -4.17
CA GLU A 543 37.45 6.34 -5.01
C GLU A 543 37.44 6.00 -6.52
N THR A 544 37.70 4.74 -6.87
CA THR A 544 37.68 4.23 -8.26
C THR A 544 36.28 4.09 -8.86
N GLU A 545 35.25 3.80 -8.06
CA GLU A 545 33.85 3.76 -8.51
C GLU A 545 33.39 5.19 -8.83
N ASP A 546 33.74 6.16 -7.98
CA ASP A 546 33.43 7.58 -8.17
C ASP A 546 34.07 8.16 -9.45
N GLU A 547 35.31 7.79 -9.79
CA GLU A 547 35.92 8.19 -11.08
C GLU A 547 35.21 7.62 -12.31
N THR A 548 34.76 6.37 -12.23
CA THR A 548 34.07 5.69 -13.34
C THR A 548 32.70 6.32 -13.58
N LEU A 549 31.96 6.59 -12.51
CA LEU A 549 30.67 7.29 -12.58
C LEU A 549 30.80 8.72 -13.09
N LYS A 550 31.84 9.46 -12.68
CA LYS A 550 32.11 10.80 -13.25
C LYS A 550 32.38 10.74 -14.75
N LYS A 551 33.11 9.73 -15.24
CA LYS A 551 33.33 9.53 -16.69
C LYS A 551 32.01 9.26 -17.42
N LEU A 552 31.16 8.39 -16.88
CA LEU A 552 29.83 8.10 -17.46
C LEU A 552 28.94 9.35 -17.47
N TYR A 553 28.90 10.09 -16.37
CA TYR A 553 28.15 11.34 -16.26
C TYR A 553 28.63 12.41 -17.26
N HIS A 554 29.95 12.61 -17.37
CA HIS A 554 30.51 13.56 -18.33
C HIS A 554 30.24 13.14 -19.77
N LYS A 555 30.32 11.85 -20.08
CA LYS A 555 29.96 11.31 -21.38
C LYS A 555 28.48 11.55 -21.69
N LEU A 556 27.59 11.23 -20.76
CA LEU A 556 26.15 11.48 -20.88
C LEU A 556 25.85 12.95 -21.21
N HIS A 557 26.48 13.88 -20.50
CA HIS A 557 26.30 15.31 -20.73
C HIS A 557 26.97 15.81 -22.01
N SER A 558 28.07 15.19 -22.43
CA SER A 558 28.69 15.46 -23.74
C SER A 558 27.77 15.05 -24.89
N ASP A 559 27.12 13.89 -24.76
CA ASP A 559 26.31 13.30 -25.83
C ASP A 559 24.91 13.95 -25.90
N PHE A 560 24.30 14.27 -24.75
CA PHE A 560 22.92 14.73 -24.69
C PHE A 560 22.74 16.16 -24.15
N GLY A 561 23.78 16.79 -23.62
CA GLY A 561 23.68 18.03 -22.85
C GLY A 561 23.13 17.80 -21.43
N ASP A 562 22.64 18.87 -20.80
CA ASP A 562 21.96 18.76 -19.51
C ASP A 562 20.74 17.85 -19.62
N ILE A 563 20.61 16.92 -18.66
CA ILE A 563 19.51 15.95 -18.60
C ILE A 563 18.35 16.53 -17.80
N TYR A 564 17.15 16.46 -18.39
CA TYR A 564 15.91 16.88 -17.76
C TYR A 564 14.87 15.77 -17.82
N THR A 565 14.07 15.66 -16.77
CA THR A 565 12.83 14.84 -16.76
C THR A 565 11.69 15.76 -16.35
N ASP A 566 10.62 15.84 -17.14
CA ASP A 566 9.47 16.71 -16.86
C ASP A 566 9.85 18.13 -16.42
N GLY A 567 10.81 18.75 -17.13
CA GLY A 567 11.33 20.09 -16.84
C GLY A 567 12.32 20.19 -15.65
N LYS A 568 12.57 19.10 -14.92
CA LYS A 568 13.51 19.05 -13.79
C LYS A 568 14.89 18.60 -14.20
N LYS A 569 15.90 19.43 -13.94
CA LYS A 569 17.30 19.11 -14.18
C LYS A 569 17.75 17.98 -13.25
N GLN A 570 18.41 16.98 -13.81
CA GLN A 570 19.02 15.88 -13.08
C GLN A 570 20.46 16.26 -12.69
N THR A 571 20.88 15.93 -11.47
CA THR A 571 22.24 16.16 -10.96
C THR A 571 23.09 14.90 -11.07
N PHE A 572 24.38 15.00 -10.76
CA PHE A 572 25.24 13.83 -10.65
C PHE A 572 24.69 12.83 -9.63
N GLU A 573 24.28 13.32 -8.45
CA GLU A 573 23.76 12.52 -7.35
C GLU A 573 22.43 11.85 -7.73
N SER A 574 21.51 12.56 -8.39
CA SER A 574 20.23 11.96 -8.78
C SER A 574 20.36 10.91 -9.88
N LEU A 575 21.26 11.09 -10.86
CA LEU A 575 21.49 10.11 -11.93
C LEU A 575 22.22 8.85 -11.45
N THR A 576 23.10 9.01 -10.47
CA THR A 576 23.95 7.92 -9.95
C THR A 576 23.35 7.23 -8.73
N ALA A 577 22.33 7.80 -8.09
CA ALA A 577 21.66 7.21 -6.94
C ALA A 577 21.14 5.79 -7.25
N LYS A 578 21.32 4.87 -6.29
CA LYS A 578 20.90 3.48 -6.39
C LYS A 578 19.97 3.15 -5.21
N PRO A 579 18.91 2.36 -5.41
CA PRO A 579 18.17 1.78 -4.30
C PRO A 579 19.12 0.97 -3.41
N HIS A 580 18.87 0.95 -2.10
CA HIS A 580 19.55 0.03 -1.20
C HIS A 580 19.02 -1.39 -1.44
N LYS A 581 17.75 -1.66 -1.16
CA LYS A 581 17.03 -2.87 -1.60
C LYS A 581 15.93 -2.53 -2.59
N LEU A 582 15.55 -3.52 -3.40
CA LEU A 582 14.46 -3.40 -4.37
C LEU A 582 13.44 -4.51 -4.17
N PHE A 583 12.18 -4.15 -3.93
CA PHE A 583 11.07 -5.07 -3.73
C PHE A 583 10.11 -4.99 -4.92
N PHE A 584 9.80 -6.12 -5.54
CA PHE A 584 8.81 -6.22 -6.60
C PHE A 584 7.55 -6.91 -6.08
N VAL A 585 6.42 -6.22 -6.20
CA VAL A 585 5.11 -6.71 -5.74
C VAL A 585 4.05 -6.53 -6.83
N GLY A 586 2.86 -7.07 -6.63
CA GLY A 586 1.73 -6.95 -7.57
C GLY A 586 1.66 -8.08 -8.59
N GLY A 587 0.50 -8.25 -9.22
CA GLY A 587 0.23 -9.43 -10.07
C GLY A 587 1.19 -9.57 -11.26
N ALA A 588 1.65 -8.46 -11.84
CA ALA A 588 2.58 -8.49 -12.96
C ALA A 588 4.04 -8.73 -12.52
N SER A 589 4.36 -8.69 -11.22
CA SER A 589 5.69 -9.08 -10.74
C SER A 589 5.95 -10.58 -10.87
N ARG A 590 4.91 -11.42 -11.07
CA ARG A 590 5.04 -12.86 -11.30
C ARG A 590 5.86 -13.21 -12.53
N ASN A 591 5.91 -12.33 -13.53
CA ASN A 591 6.81 -12.51 -14.66
C ASN A 591 8.25 -12.20 -14.22
N THR A 592 9.03 -13.26 -14.02
CA THR A 592 10.40 -13.15 -13.52
C THR A 592 11.36 -12.52 -14.52
N SER A 593 11.13 -12.66 -15.84
CA SER A 593 12.01 -12.07 -16.86
C SER A 593 11.92 -10.54 -16.85
N ILE A 594 10.69 -10.01 -16.73
CA ILE A 594 10.45 -8.57 -16.51
C ILE A 594 11.15 -8.10 -15.24
N VAL A 595 10.88 -8.75 -14.10
CA VAL A 595 11.48 -8.35 -12.81
C VAL A 595 13.01 -8.41 -12.86
N ARG A 596 13.59 -9.44 -13.49
CA ARG A 596 15.05 -9.58 -13.63
C ARG A 596 15.65 -8.44 -14.45
N LYS A 597 15.03 -8.10 -15.58
CA LYS A 597 15.46 -6.96 -16.40
C LYS A 597 15.36 -5.66 -15.62
N MET A 598 14.21 -5.37 -15.00
CA MET A 598 14.01 -4.15 -14.21
C MET A 598 15.04 -4.01 -13.08
N ALA A 599 15.25 -5.08 -12.32
CA ALA A 599 16.24 -5.12 -11.23
C ALA A 599 17.67 -4.87 -11.72
N SER A 600 18.06 -5.42 -12.88
CA SER A 600 19.40 -5.22 -13.46
C SER A 600 19.67 -3.75 -13.81
N ILE A 601 18.63 -3.00 -14.21
CA ILE A 601 18.70 -1.58 -14.59
C ILE A 601 18.59 -0.68 -13.35
N MET A 602 17.73 -1.02 -12.39
CA MET A 602 17.59 -0.29 -11.13
C MET A 602 18.85 -0.41 -10.28
N GLY A 603 19.56 -1.54 -10.33
CA GLY A 603 20.90 -1.69 -9.80
C GLY A 603 21.02 -1.52 -8.28
N SER A 604 20.13 -2.16 -7.51
CA SER A 604 20.16 -2.13 -6.04
C SER A 604 21.51 -2.55 -5.46
N THR A 605 21.92 -2.00 -4.32
CA THR A 605 23.23 -2.30 -3.72
C THR A 605 23.22 -3.46 -2.71
N ALA A 606 22.09 -3.78 -2.10
CA ALA A 606 21.99 -4.77 -1.02
C ALA A 606 21.08 -5.98 -1.33
N GLY A 607 20.23 -5.91 -2.36
CA GLY A 607 19.47 -7.07 -2.82
C GLY A 607 18.19 -6.74 -3.58
N ASN A 608 17.73 -7.72 -4.36
CA ASN A 608 16.47 -7.69 -5.07
C ASN A 608 15.55 -8.78 -4.53
N PHE A 609 14.29 -8.43 -4.32
CA PHE A 609 13.29 -9.26 -3.67
C PHE A 609 12.01 -9.24 -4.48
N GLN A 610 11.43 -10.40 -4.70
CA GLN A 610 10.08 -10.54 -5.23
C GLN A 610 9.19 -11.04 -4.09
N VAL A 611 8.15 -10.27 -3.77
CA VAL A 611 7.26 -10.56 -2.65
C VAL A 611 5.82 -10.56 -3.12
N GLU A 612 5.10 -11.64 -2.82
CA GLU A 612 3.64 -11.65 -2.90
C GLU A 612 3.08 -11.24 -1.54
N ILE A 613 2.55 -10.03 -1.44
CA ILE A 613 1.88 -9.55 -0.23
C ILE A 613 0.41 -9.36 -0.53
N PRO A 614 -0.39 -10.44 -0.48
CA PRO A 614 -1.82 -10.28 -0.56
C PRO A 614 -2.25 -9.40 0.61
N ASN A 615 -3.06 -8.38 0.32
CA ASN A 615 -3.65 -7.50 1.34
C ASN A 615 -2.65 -6.59 2.08
N ALA A 616 -1.58 -6.16 1.41
CA ALA A 616 -0.55 -5.27 1.96
C ALA A 616 -1.11 -4.08 2.77
N CYS A 617 -2.11 -3.36 2.25
CA CYS A 617 -2.72 -2.23 2.95
C CYS A 617 -3.28 -2.61 4.32
N ALA A 618 -4.09 -3.68 4.39
CA ALA A 618 -4.65 -4.17 5.63
C ALA A 618 -3.55 -4.68 6.58
N LEU A 619 -2.55 -5.38 6.04
CA LEU A 619 -1.44 -5.94 6.80
C LEU A 619 -0.61 -4.84 7.49
N GLY A 620 -0.29 -3.76 6.76
CA GLY A 620 0.39 -2.60 7.34
C GLY A 620 -0.41 -1.95 8.46
N GLY A 621 -1.73 -1.92 8.34
CA GLY A 621 -2.63 -1.51 9.43
C GLY A 621 -2.51 -2.39 10.68
N ALA A 622 -2.54 -3.72 10.51
CA ALA A 622 -2.39 -4.66 11.63
C ALA A 622 -1.02 -4.53 12.30
N TYR A 623 0.04 -4.38 11.49
CA TYR A 623 1.40 -4.19 11.97
C TYR A 623 1.58 -2.87 12.70
N LYS A 624 0.99 -1.77 12.20
CA LYS A 624 0.96 -0.49 12.90
C LYS A 624 0.28 -0.64 14.26
N ALA A 625 -0.87 -1.33 14.33
CA ALA A 625 -1.56 -1.56 15.60
C ALA A 625 -0.73 -2.38 16.60
N SER A 626 -0.07 -3.45 16.13
CA SER A 626 0.79 -4.29 16.95
C SER A 626 2.02 -3.53 17.46
N TRP A 627 2.69 -2.78 16.58
CA TRP A 627 3.81 -1.90 16.93
C TRP A 627 3.39 -0.83 17.93
N SER A 628 2.29 -0.13 17.68
CA SER A 628 1.80 0.93 18.56
C SER A 628 1.47 0.40 19.95
N ASN A 629 0.85 -0.79 20.02
CA ASN A 629 0.59 -1.46 21.28
C ASN A 629 1.89 -1.83 22.02
N ALA A 630 2.90 -2.35 21.31
CA ALA A 630 4.20 -2.65 21.91
C ALA A 630 4.91 -1.40 22.45
N CYS A 631 4.81 -0.27 21.74
CA CYS A 631 5.31 1.04 22.16
C CYS A 631 4.60 1.54 23.43
N GLU A 632 3.26 1.47 23.49
CA GLU A 632 2.49 1.86 24.70
C GLU A 632 2.87 1.02 25.93
N HIS A 633 3.07 -0.29 25.76
CA HIS A 633 3.47 -1.18 26.86
C HIS A 633 4.87 -0.87 27.40
N GLN A 634 5.79 -0.42 26.54
CA GLN A 634 7.16 -0.06 26.92
C GLN A 634 7.30 1.43 27.25
N ASN A 635 6.27 2.24 26.96
CA ASN A 635 6.29 3.69 27.04
C ASN A 635 7.51 4.29 26.29
N GLU A 636 7.81 3.73 25.12
CA GLU A 636 8.97 4.06 24.30
C GLU A 636 8.62 3.96 22.81
N TRP A 637 9.22 4.82 22.00
CA TRP A 637 9.13 4.71 20.54
C TRP A 637 10.10 3.63 20.04
N LEU A 638 9.58 2.44 19.78
CA LEU A 638 10.36 1.37 19.17
C LEU A 638 10.64 1.71 17.69
N ASP A 639 11.86 1.46 17.22
CA ASP A 639 12.13 1.54 15.79
C ASP A 639 11.24 0.54 15.04
N TYR A 640 10.51 1.04 14.04
CA TYR A 640 9.49 0.25 13.35
C TYR A 640 10.12 -0.92 12.58
N ASN A 641 11.23 -0.66 11.88
CA ASN A 641 11.86 -1.68 11.04
C ASN A 641 12.51 -2.77 11.89
N GLU A 642 13.15 -2.42 13.01
CA GLU A 642 13.66 -3.40 13.97
C GLU A 642 12.53 -4.22 14.61
N TYR A 643 11.39 -3.59 14.91
CA TYR A 643 10.21 -4.29 15.40
C TYR A 643 9.68 -5.30 14.36
N ILE A 644 9.47 -4.89 13.11
CA ILE A 644 8.99 -5.79 12.05
C ILE A 644 9.99 -6.92 11.82
N LYS A 645 11.28 -6.65 11.63
CA LYS A 645 12.31 -7.69 11.38
C LYS A 645 12.39 -8.75 12.48
N LYS A 646 12.15 -8.37 13.74
CA LYS A 646 12.17 -9.30 14.88
C LYS A 646 11.04 -10.33 14.81
N HIS A 647 9.91 -9.94 14.23
CA HIS A 647 8.67 -10.73 14.24
C HIS A 647 8.29 -11.29 12.87
N TYR A 648 8.79 -10.69 11.77
CA TYR A 648 8.52 -11.10 10.40
C TYR A 648 9.47 -12.20 9.93
N ASP A 649 8.93 -13.35 9.53
CA ASP A 649 9.72 -14.44 8.93
C ASP A 649 9.95 -14.17 7.44
N PHE A 650 11.15 -13.71 7.09
CA PHE A 650 11.57 -13.44 5.71
C PHE A 650 11.66 -14.67 4.80
N LYS A 651 11.42 -15.89 5.31
CA LYS A 651 11.55 -17.13 4.51
C LYS A 651 10.58 -17.23 3.33
N GLU A 652 9.53 -16.42 3.28
CA GLU A 652 8.57 -16.40 2.17
C GLU A 652 8.95 -15.42 1.04
N VAL A 653 10.06 -14.70 1.18
CA VAL A 653 10.52 -13.75 0.15
C VAL A 653 11.43 -14.44 -0.86
N ASN A 654 11.10 -14.32 -2.15
CA ASN A 654 11.98 -14.80 -3.21
C ASN A 654 13.13 -13.82 -3.44
N ILE A 655 14.35 -14.24 -3.09
CA ILE A 655 15.57 -13.46 -3.30
C ILE A 655 16.07 -13.66 -4.73
N LEU A 656 16.28 -12.56 -5.45
CA LEU A 656 16.73 -12.58 -6.84
C LEU A 656 18.21 -12.21 -6.92
N ASP A 657 19.05 -13.20 -7.21
CA ASP A 657 20.47 -12.97 -7.52
C ASP A 657 20.62 -12.46 -8.96
N ILE A 658 20.81 -11.15 -9.11
CA ILE A 658 20.83 -10.44 -10.39
C ILE A 658 22.06 -9.55 -10.43
N LYS A 659 22.90 -9.77 -11.45
CA LYS A 659 24.03 -8.89 -11.74
C LYS A 659 23.51 -7.53 -12.23
N SER A 660 23.89 -6.48 -11.53
CA SER A 660 23.60 -5.11 -11.92
C SER A 660 24.25 -4.76 -13.26
N LYS A 661 23.49 -4.08 -14.13
CA LYS A 661 23.90 -3.59 -15.45
C LYS A 661 23.59 -2.10 -15.65
N TRP A 662 23.17 -1.40 -14.60
CA TRP A 662 22.65 -0.03 -14.67
C TRP A 662 23.59 0.98 -15.38
N GLU A 663 24.91 0.81 -15.29
CA GLU A 663 25.90 1.65 -15.96
C GLU A 663 25.75 1.63 -17.50
N ASN A 664 25.36 0.46 -18.05
CA ASN A 664 25.16 0.27 -19.50
C ASN A 664 23.96 1.09 -20.02
N TYR A 665 23.11 1.56 -19.11
CA TYR A 665 21.87 2.27 -19.43
C TYR A 665 21.97 3.79 -19.30
N PHE A 666 23.15 4.36 -19.05
CA PHE A 666 23.34 5.83 -19.11
C PHE A 666 22.87 6.42 -20.46
N PRO A 667 23.24 5.86 -21.64
CA PRO A 667 22.74 6.35 -22.91
C PRO A 667 21.21 6.31 -23.01
N ALA A 668 20.56 5.29 -22.43
CA ALA A 668 19.11 5.17 -22.38
C ALA A 668 18.46 6.29 -21.56
N MET A 669 19.09 6.74 -20.46
CA MET A 669 18.65 7.90 -19.69
C MET A 669 18.64 9.18 -20.52
N GLY A 670 19.73 9.41 -21.27
CA GLY A 670 19.85 10.56 -22.17
C GLY A 670 18.85 10.51 -23.31
N LEU A 671 18.68 9.33 -23.92
CA LEU A 671 17.70 9.12 -24.98
C LEU A 671 16.27 9.35 -24.49
N LEU A 672 15.88 8.76 -23.34
CA LEU A 672 14.55 8.97 -22.77
C LEU A 672 14.28 10.46 -22.49
N ALA A 673 15.25 11.15 -21.86
CA ALA A 673 15.13 12.58 -21.59
C ALA A 673 14.91 13.40 -22.86
N LYS A 674 15.59 13.07 -23.98
CA LYS A 674 15.36 13.74 -25.28
C LYS A 674 14.00 13.41 -25.87
N MET A 675 13.55 12.16 -25.76
CA MET A 675 12.24 11.74 -26.26
C MET A 675 11.10 12.46 -25.52
N GLU A 676 11.24 12.64 -24.21
CA GLU A 676 10.25 13.32 -23.36
C GLU A 676 10.05 14.79 -23.72
N LEU A 677 11.09 15.50 -24.19
CA LEU A 677 11.00 16.92 -24.58
C LEU A 677 10.00 17.22 -25.69
N ASN A 678 9.72 16.22 -26.53
CA ASN A 678 8.86 16.37 -27.70
C ASN A 678 7.50 15.68 -27.52
N LEU A 679 7.14 15.26 -26.31
CA LEU A 679 5.86 14.61 -26.05
C LEU A 679 4.69 15.54 -26.37
N LYS A 680 3.58 14.95 -26.81
CA LYS A 680 2.30 15.64 -26.85
C LYS A 680 1.77 15.74 -25.41
N HIS A 681 1.46 16.95 -24.98
CA HIS A 681 0.84 17.25 -23.69
C HIS A 681 -0.62 17.64 -23.91
N ASP A 682 -1.46 17.42 -22.90
CA ASP A 682 -2.89 17.74 -22.93
C ASP A 682 -3.19 19.24 -22.79
#